data_AF-A0A442B1W7-F1
#
_entry.id   AF-A0A442B1W7-F1
#
_cell.length_a   1.000
_cell.length_b   1.000
_cell.length_c   1.000
_cell.angle_alpha   90.00
_cell.angle_beta   90.00
_cell.angle_gamma   90.00
#
_symmetry.space_group_name_H-M   'P 1'
#
loop_
_entity.id
_entity.type
_entity.pdbx_description
1 polymer ?
#
loop_
_entity_poly.entity_id
_entity_poly.type
_entity_poly.pdbx_seq_one_letter_code
_entity_poly.pdbx_strand_id
1 'polypeptide(L)'
;MRKFWHQFCRDRRGNYALVTAVAMVPLMGALAVGVDFTELNREKQMVLNALDSANFASAVRLSQGASDDEIKAFAAAFLNSNLNTVDPANITLDVTLPSSQTGGGLMKLCATLTYHPYFHPAAALLSGASDGDAHKPIQVEMCSQVRLKNTLEVAMVLDNSGSMTTPGTGSGQKRIDLLKQAAKQLVDTLAQQAAQIKQIDKPVQFSLVPFAASVNVGPDNDNAPWMDVYGLSPIANENFDWSTLNAPDKYAQKINGIWYKKGTGWGTEEDEVLSRFELYQDMKVVTSHERIVGSARSVCDTYRSNHTCSHSHTEYDYNDTYGPFASWQGCVEVRPYPYNVDDTPASGGPNNTGIGVGDPATMFVPMFAPDEPGNHWKVTQNPREPDPVTYGAANSWWNDDPSSTTGKTRQSNMAKYFQPRPIDAPTLGSGAGPNYSCTTTPITPLTDVTHADGLAAIKAAIDLMQPNGNTNVPEGMAWGWRTVSSAPPFTEGRPETERGNDKVVIVLTDGENTYSTVSSDPAGNKSTYAAYGYTGVGYNGTSVTRLFGGTSSAIGQFNYSSSNYTAAMNEQMAKLCDNAKAGNIMVMTVALDMSSTSSSDQKAMAALKACSSDSRFRKDPTDPSKPAKLFWNATGATLSDNFKEIANELSNLRVVG
;
A
#
# COMPACT_ATOMS: atom_id res chain seq x y z
N MET A 1 106.08 5.32 -16.77
CA MET A 1 105.02 4.49 -16.14
C MET A 1 104.65 4.93 -14.71
N ARG A 2 105.57 5.25 -13.79
CA ARG A 2 105.23 5.70 -12.40
C ARG A 2 104.37 6.99 -12.29
N LYS A 3 104.57 7.98 -13.17
CA LYS A 3 103.75 9.22 -13.16
C LYS A 3 102.30 9.03 -13.65
N PHE A 4 102.06 8.07 -14.53
CA PHE A 4 100.73 7.79 -15.10
C PHE A 4 99.81 7.12 -14.07
N TRP A 5 100.35 6.18 -13.29
CA TRP A 5 99.63 5.53 -12.18
C TRP A 5 99.31 6.49 -11.02
N HIS A 6 100.21 7.44 -10.71
CA HIS A 6 99.93 8.48 -9.72
C HIS A 6 98.90 9.52 -10.17
N GLN A 7 98.80 9.80 -11.48
CA GLN A 7 97.73 10.64 -12.04
C GLN A 7 96.39 9.91 -12.07
N PHE A 8 96.37 8.60 -12.39
CA PHE A 8 95.16 7.77 -12.39
C PHE A 8 94.56 7.61 -10.97
N CYS A 9 95.40 7.35 -9.95
CA CYS A 9 94.92 7.26 -8.56
C CYS A 9 94.49 8.61 -7.94
N ARG A 10 94.84 9.75 -8.55
CA ARG A 10 94.42 11.10 -8.11
C ARG A 10 93.31 11.69 -8.99
N ASP A 11 92.83 10.97 -10.00
CA ASP A 11 91.81 11.48 -10.92
C ASP A 11 90.42 11.40 -10.29
N ARG A 12 89.89 12.56 -9.89
CA ARG A 12 88.55 12.70 -9.28
C ARG A 12 87.42 12.76 -10.32
N ARG A 13 87.71 12.71 -11.62
CA ARG A 13 86.69 12.79 -12.69
C ARG A 13 85.85 11.51 -12.84
N GLY A 14 86.30 10.37 -12.29
CA GLY A 14 85.56 9.10 -12.27
C GLY A 14 84.46 9.00 -11.21
N ASN A 15 84.31 10.00 -10.34
CA ASN A 15 83.33 9.97 -9.25
C ASN A 15 81.88 9.96 -9.78
N TYR A 16 81.63 10.61 -10.91
CA TYR A 16 80.31 10.55 -11.57
C TYR A 16 79.98 9.13 -12.04
N ALA A 17 80.92 8.42 -12.67
CA ALA A 17 80.68 7.05 -13.14
C ALA A 17 80.40 6.08 -11.98
N LEU A 18 81.13 6.23 -10.86
CA LEU A 18 80.91 5.44 -9.64
C LEU A 18 79.56 5.75 -8.99
N VAL A 19 79.20 7.03 -8.82
CA VAL A 19 77.90 7.43 -8.26
C VAL A 19 76.75 7.03 -9.17
N THR A 20 76.89 7.15 -10.49
CA THR A 20 75.88 6.68 -11.46
C THR A 20 75.72 5.15 -11.40
N ALA A 21 76.80 4.39 -11.34
CA ALA A 21 76.71 2.93 -11.22
C ALA A 21 76.01 2.49 -9.92
N VAL A 22 76.30 3.15 -8.79
CA VAL A 22 75.63 2.90 -7.51
C VAL A 22 74.16 3.32 -7.54
N ALA A 23 73.81 4.44 -8.20
CA ALA A 23 72.45 4.91 -8.33
C ALA A 23 71.60 4.10 -9.34
N MET A 24 72.23 3.44 -10.31
CA MET A 24 71.54 2.64 -11.32
C MET A 24 70.91 1.36 -10.73
N VAL A 25 71.53 0.76 -9.71
CA VAL A 25 71.02 -0.43 -9.02
C VAL A 25 69.62 -0.21 -8.40
N PRO A 26 69.39 0.81 -7.54
CA PRO A 26 68.06 1.08 -6.99
C PRO A 26 67.05 1.56 -8.05
N LEU A 27 67.49 2.25 -9.10
CA LEU A 27 66.60 2.66 -10.21
C LEU A 27 66.10 1.47 -11.03
N MET A 28 66.97 0.51 -11.35
CA MET A 28 66.58 -0.73 -12.01
C MET A 28 65.73 -1.61 -11.10
N GLY A 29 66.02 -1.66 -9.80
CA GLY A 29 65.19 -2.33 -8.81
C GLY A 29 63.77 -1.75 -8.75
N ALA A 30 63.64 -0.42 -8.80
CA ALA A 30 62.33 0.24 -8.83
C ALA A 30 61.56 -0.06 -10.13
N LEU A 31 62.23 -0.08 -11.29
CA LEU A 31 61.61 -0.47 -12.56
C LEU A 31 61.15 -1.93 -12.56
N ALA A 32 61.98 -2.85 -12.05
CA ALA A 32 61.65 -4.26 -11.88
C ALA A 32 60.37 -4.47 -11.07
N VAL A 33 60.29 -3.83 -9.90
CA VAL A 33 59.07 -3.88 -9.06
C VAL A 33 57.87 -3.23 -9.76
N GLY A 34 58.08 -2.15 -10.52
CA GLY A 34 57.03 -1.51 -11.29
C GLY A 34 56.43 -2.41 -12.38
N VAL A 35 57.26 -3.19 -13.08
CA VAL A 35 56.80 -4.16 -14.09
C VAL A 35 56.01 -5.29 -13.44
N ASP A 36 56.55 -5.92 -12.39
CA ASP A 36 55.85 -7.00 -11.68
C ASP A 36 54.53 -6.51 -11.06
N PHE A 37 54.49 -5.29 -10.52
CA PHE A 37 53.25 -4.70 -10.00
C PHE A 37 52.22 -4.44 -11.09
N THR A 38 52.66 -4.02 -12.28
CA THR A 38 51.76 -3.78 -13.41
C THR A 38 51.15 -5.09 -13.93
N GLU A 39 51.97 -6.14 -14.05
CA GLU A 39 51.52 -7.47 -14.46
C GLU A 39 50.60 -8.13 -13.42
N LEU A 40 50.95 -8.06 -12.13
CA LEU A 40 50.09 -8.53 -11.05
C LEU A 40 48.71 -7.87 -11.09
N ASN A 41 48.66 -6.54 -11.29
CA ASN A 41 47.39 -5.83 -11.40
C ASN A 41 46.62 -6.21 -12.68
N ARG A 42 47.32 -6.44 -13.79
CA ARG A 42 46.70 -6.88 -15.05
C ARG A 42 46.02 -8.23 -14.88
N GLU A 43 46.72 -9.23 -14.34
CA GLU A 43 46.17 -10.56 -14.07
C GLU A 43 45.04 -10.48 -13.04
N LYS A 44 45.21 -9.70 -11.98
CA LYS A 44 44.16 -9.45 -10.98
C LYS A 44 42.86 -8.93 -11.63
N GLN A 45 42.95 -7.95 -12.53
CA GLN A 45 41.75 -7.43 -13.20
C GLN A 45 41.10 -8.46 -14.13
N MET A 46 41.91 -9.26 -14.85
CA MET A 46 41.39 -10.31 -15.73
C MET A 46 40.64 -11.39 -14.94
N VAL A 47 41.24 -11.87 -13.84
CA VAL A 47 40.61 -12.90 -13.01
C VAL A 47 39.37 -12.34 -12.29
N LEU A 48 39.39 -11.08 -11.84
CA LEU A 48 38.18 -10.43 -11.29
C LEU A 48 37.02 -10.41 -12.29
N ASN A 49 37.26 -9.97 -13.53
CA ASN A 49 36.23 -9.91 -14.57
C ASN A 49 35.68 -11.31 -14.93
N ALA A 50 36.57 -12.31 -14.99
CA ALA A 50 36.19 -13.70 -15.23
C ALA A 50 35.37 -14.26 -14.05
N LEU A 51 35.75 -13.92 -12.81
CA LEU A 51 35.07 -14.32 -11.58
C LEU A 51 33.66 -13.71 -11.48
N ASP A 52 33.51 -12.42 -11.80
CA ASP A 52 32.20 -11.75 -11.80
C ASP A 52 31.26 -12.37 -12.83
N SER A 53 31.76 -12.63 -14.04
CA SER A 53 30.97 -13.28 -15.10
C SER A 53 30.59 -14.72 -14.72
N ALA A 54 31.51 -15.48 -14.12
CA ALA A 54 31.25 -16.83 -13.64
C ALA A 54 30.23 -16.84 -12.49
N ASN A 55 30.36 -15.91 -11.54
CA ASN A 55 29.45 -15.80 -10.40
C ASN A 55 28.02 -15.50 -10.87
N PHE A 56 27.87 -14.54 -11.79
CA PHE A 56 26.57 -14.21 -12.36
C PHE A 56 25.95 -15.38 -13.15
N ALA A 57 26.70 -16.01 -14.05
CA ALA A 57 26.20 -17.14 -14.82
C ALA A 57 25.79 -18.32 -13.93
N SER A 58 26.55 -18.56 -12.86
CA SER A 58 26.27 -19.60 -11.87
C SER A 58 25.03 -19.28 -11.04
N ALA A 59 24.87 -18.02 -10.64
CA ALA A 59 23.68 -17.53 -9.94
C ALA A 59 22.40 -17.73 -10.79
N VAL A 60 22.44 -17.42 -12.09
CA VAL A 60 21.31 -17.67 -13.00
C VAL A 60 20.99 -19.17 -13.08
N ARG A 61 22.00 -20.03 -13.22
CA ARG A 61 21.78 -21.48 -13.34
C ARG A 61 21.25 -22.08 -12.03
N LEU A 62 21.65 -21.53 -10.89
CA LEU A 62 21.13 -21.92 -9.57
C LEU A 62 19.66 -21.50 -9.43
N SER A 63 19.28 -20.32 -9.94
CA SER A 63 17.88 -19.89 -9.97
C SER A 63 16.98 -20.77 -10.86
N GLN A 64 17.56 -21.50 -11.82
CA GLN A 64 16.85 -22.44 -12.69
C GLN A 64 16.70 -23.84 -12.07
N GLY A 65 17.12 -24.05 -10.82
CA GLY A 65 16.93 -25.30 -10.09
C GLY A 65 18.03 -26.36 -10.32
N ALA A 66 19.21 -25.97 -10.80
CA ALA A 66 20.37 -26.86 -10.86
C ALA A 66 20.85 -27.25 -9.45
N SER A 67 21.41 -28.45 -9.32
CA SER A 67 21.95 -28.95 -8.05
C SER A 67 23.25 -28.25 -7.66
N ASP A 68 23.55 -28.26 -6.35
CA ASP A 68 24.77 -27.66 -5.78
C ASP A 68 26.06 -28.13 -6.47
N ASP A 69 26.15 -29.42 -6.82
CA ASP A 69 27.32 -30.00 -7.49
C ASP A 69 27.45 -29.54 -8.95
N GLU A 70 26.32 -29.42 -9.66
CA GLU A 70 26.29 -28.88 -11.03
C GLU A 70 26.73 -27.42 -11.07
N ILE A 71 26.35 -26.62 -10.06
CA ILE A 71 26.74 -25.21 -9.96
C ILE A 71 28.23 -25.05 -9.70
N LYS A 72 28.80 -25.84 -8.78
CA LYS A 72 30.24 -25.81 -8.51
C LYS A 72 31.06 -26.18 -9.74
N ALA A 73 30.64 -27.23 -10.45
CA ALA A 73 31.28 -27.64 -11.70
C ALA A 73 31.16 -26.58 -12.80
N PHE A 74 29.96 -25.97 -12.94
CA PHE A 74 29.72 -24.91 -13.90
C PHE A 74 30.53 -23.65 -13.62
N ALA A 75 30.59 -23.19 -12.36
CA ALA A 75 31.37 -22.04 -11.94
C ALA A 75 32.86 -22.20 -12.28
N ALA A 76 33.43 -23.37 -11.98
CA ALA A 76 34.83 -23.68 -12.31
C ALA A 76 35.08 -23.71 -13.82
N ALA A 77 34.20 -24.36 -14.59
CA ALA A 77 34.31 -24.43 -16.05
C ALA A 77 34.19 -23.06 -16.71
N PHE A 78 33.25 -22.22 -16.23
CA PHE A 78 33.00 -20.88 -16.74
C PHE A 78 34.16 -19.95 -16.42
N LEU A 79 34.67 -19.98 -15.18
CA LEU A 79 35.86 -19.22 -14.79
C LEU A 79 37.03 -19.58 -15.71
N ASN A 80 37.36 -20.88 -15.81
CA ASN A 80 38.51 -21.36 -16.59
C ASN A 80 38.45 -20.98 -18.07
N SER A 81 37.25 -20.89 -18.64
CA SER A 81 37.04 -20.50 -20.04
C SER A 81 37.23 -18.99 -20.27
N ASN A 82 37.16 -18.16 -19.22
CA ASN A 82 37.24 -16.69 -19.29
C ASN A 82 38.57 -16.11 -18.79
N LEU A 83 39.54 -16.95 -18.38
CA LEU A 83 40.84 -16.52 -17.86
C LEU A 83 41.82 -15.98 -18.92
N ASN A 84 41.46 -16.08 -20.21
CA ASN A 84 42.27 -15.63 -21.35
C ASN A 84 43.74 -16.12 -21.29
N THR A 85 44.65 -15.27 -20.83
CA THR A 85 46.10 -15.51 -20.79
C THR A 85 46.63 -16.00 -19.44
N VAL A 86 45.77 -16.08 -18.41
CA VAL A 86 46.15 -16.57 -17.07
C VAL A 86 45.99 -18.09 -17.03
N ASP A 87 47.01 -18.80 -16.57
CA ASP A 87 46.98 -20.26 -16.44
C ASP A 87 45.98 -20.68 -15.33
N PRO A 88 44.96 -21.51 -15.64
CA PRO A 88 44.04 -22.04 -14.65
C PRO A 88 44.72 -22.77 -13.48
N ALA A 89 45.90 -23.36 -13.69
CA ALA A 89 46.65 -24.06 -12.64
C ALA A 89 47.11 -23.12 -11.51
N ASN A 90 47.20 -21.82 -11.78
CA ASN A 90 47.59 -20.80 -10.79
C ASN A 90 46.40 -20.25 -9.99
N ILE A 91 45.19 -20.79 -10.18
CA ILE A 91 43.97 -20.30 -9.57
C ILE A 91 43.27 -21.40 -8.79
N THR A 92 42.90 -21.10 -7.55
CA THR A 92 41.99 -21.94 -6.75
C THR A 92 40.67 -21.22 -6.55
N LEU A 93 39.56 -21.85 -6.91
CA LEU A 93 38.20 -21.31 -6.76
C LEU A 93 37.51 -21.95 -5.54
N ASP A 94 36.99 -21.11 -4.65
CA ASP A 94 36.05 -21.46 -3.59
C ASP A 94 34.64 -20.95 -3.94
N VAL A 95 33.64 -21.82 -3.79
CA VAL A 95 32.24 -21.55 -4.13
C VAL A 95 31.39 -21.76 -2.87
N THR A 96 30.94 -20.65 -2.29
CA THR A 96 29.97 -20.67 -1.19
C THR A 96 28.57 -20.48 -1.76
N LEU A 97 27.74 -21.50 -1.62
CA LEU A 97 26.32 -21.46 -2.01
C LEU A 97 25.46 -20.85 -0.90
N PRO A 98 24.30 -20.24 -1.23
CA PRO A 98 23.41 -19.69 -0.23
C PRO A 98 22.89 -20.78 0.73
N SER A 99 22.85 -20.48 2.02
CA SER A 99 22.17 -21.34 3.00
C SER A 99 21.34 -20.50 3.98
N SER A 100 20.39 -21.14 4.65
CA SER A 100 19.59 -20.52 5.71
C SER A 100 20.41 -20.18 6.97
N GLN A 101 21.61 -20.74 7.13
CA GLN A 101 22.49 -20.50 8.29
C GLN A 101 23.61 -19.49 8.01
N THR A 102 23.94 -19.25 6.75
CA THR A 102 24.99 -18.31 6.32
C THR A 102 24.46 -17.38 5.22
N GLY A 103 23.99 -16.20 5.62
CA GLY A 103 23.94 -15.04 4.71
C GLY A 103 22.77 -14.94 3.73
N GLY A 104 21.65 -15.65 3.93
CA GLY A 104 20.35 -15.29 3.34
C GLY A 104 20.37 -14.91 1.84
N GLY A 105 20.65 -15.87 0.97
CA GLY A 105 20.66 -15.69 -0.48
C GLY A 105 21.98 -15.23 -1.08
N LEU A 106 23.02 -14.97 -0.30
CA LEU A 106 24.33 -14.59 -0.83
C LEU A 106 25.07 -15.81 -1.41
N MET A 107 25.37 -15.76 -2.71
CA MET A 107 26.33 -16.62 -3.40
C MET A 107 27.67 -15.87 -3.46
N LYS A 108 28.75 -16.54 -3.05
CA LYS A 108 30.11 -15.96 -3.04
C LYS A 108 31.07 -16.89 -3.76
N LEU A 109 31.76 -16.35 -4.76
CA LEU A 109 32.87 -17.01 -5.45
C LEU A 109 34.16 -16.28 -5.07
N CYS A 110 35.16 -17.00 -4.57
CA CYS A 110 36.48 -16.45 -4.29
C CYS A 110 37.55 -17.19 -5.10
N ALA A 111 38.33 -16.46 -5.89
CA ALA A 111 39.48 -16.99 -6.60
C ALA A 111 40.76 -16.49 -5.91
N THR A 112 41.69 -17.41 -5.62
CA THR A 112 43.05 -17.05 -5.17
C THR A 112 44.01 -17.22 -6.34
N LEU A 113 44.59 -16.10 -6.79
CA LEU A 113 45.62 -16.07 -7.82
C LEU A 113 47.00 -16.25 -7.18
N THR A 114 47.77 -17.23 -7.67
CA THR A 114 49.18 -17.46 -7.29
C THR A 114 50.10 -16.86 -8.35
N TYR A 115 50.52 -15.61 -8.16
CA TYR A 115 51.39 -14.89 -9.09
C TYR A 115 52.87 -15.14 -8.79
N HIS A 116 53.65 -15.45 -9.83
CA HIS A 116 55.10 -15.63 -9.75
C HIS A 116 55.79 -14.42 -10.39
N PRO A 117 56.37 -13.50 -9.60
CA PRO A 117 56.98 -12.30 -10.15
C PRO A 117 58.24 -12.61 -10.95
N TYR A 118 58.49 -11.86 -12.02
CA TYR A 118 59.63 -12.08 -12.91
C TYR A 118 60.93 -11.50 -12.34
N PHE A 119 60.86 -10.33 -11.69
CA PHE A 119 62.05 -9.58 -11.28
C PHE A 119 62.18 -9.39 -9.76
N HIS A 120 61.10 -9.61 -9.00
CA HIS A 120 61.11 -9.56 -7.54
C HIS A 120 62.16 -10.48 -6.90
N PRO A 121 62.36 -11.75 -7.34
CA PRO A 121 63.36 -12.62 -6.69
C PRO A 121 64.77 -12.04 -6.75
N ALA A 122 65.14 -11.47 -7.90
CA ALA A 122 66.44 -10.80 -8.08
C ALA A 122 66.57 -9.57 -7.17
N ALA A 123 65.51 -8.75 -7.06
CA ALA A 123 65.50 -7.59 -6.18
C ALA A 123 65.56 -7.98 -4.69
N ALA A 124 64.83 -9.02 -4.29
CA ALA A 124 64.79 -9.53 -2.92
C ALA A 124 66.16 -10.10 -2.49
N LEU A 125 66.81 -10.89 -3.36
CA LEU A 125 68.17 -11.41 -3.13
C LEU A 125 69.20 -10.28 -2.96
N LEU A 126 69.11 -9.22 -3.76
CA LEU A 126 69.97 -8.04 -3.64
C LEU A 126 69.77 -7.27 -2.32
N SER A 127 68.58 -7.36 -1.72
CA SER A 127 68.26 -6.77 -0.42
C SER A 127 68.62 -7.66 0.78
N GLY A 128 69.18 -8.85 0.55
CA GLY A 128 69.60 -9.78 1.59
C GLY A 128 68.55 -10.81 2.02
N ALA A 129 67.48 -11.00 1.23
CA ALA A 129 66.50 -12.06 1.47
C ALA A 129 67.10 -13.45 1.25
N SER A 130 66.55 -14.47 1.94
CA SER A 130 66.90 -15.86 1.69
C SER A 130 66.36 -16.32 0.32
N ASP A 131 67.00 -17.32 -0.31
CA ASP A 131 66.58 -17.84 -1.61
C ASP A 131 65.12 -18.33 -1.62
N GLY A 132 64.70 -18.93 -0.50
CA GLY A 132 63.33 -19.38 -0.28
C GLY A 132 62.32 -18.24 -0.12
N ASP A 133 62.71 -17.10 0.45
CA ASP A 133 61.83 -15.94 0.58
C ASP A 133 61.73 -15.14 -0.72
N ALA A 134 62.83 -15.07 -1.49
CA ALA A 134 62.89 -14.36 -2.76
C ALA A 134 61.98 -14.99 -3.84
N HIS A 135 61.80 -16.30 -3.83
CA HIS A 135 61.00 -17.05 -4.80
C HIS A 135 59.56 -17.34 -4.34
N LYS A 136 59.11 -16.76 -3.22
CA LYS A 136 57.73 -16.99 -2.76
C LYS A 136 56.72 -16.37 -3.74
N PRO A 137 55.71 -17.13 -4.17
CA PRO A 137 54.63 -16.58 -4.98
C PRO A 137 53.78 -15.60 -4.15
N ILE A 138 53.20 -14.62 -4.83
CA ILE A 138 52.28 -13.66 -4.24
C ILE A 138 50.86 -14.20 -4.44
N GLN A 139 50.17 -14.47 -3.34
CA GLN A 139 48.77 -14.87 -3.38
C GLN A 139 47.86 -13.67 -3.22
N VAL A 140 46.93 -13.50 -4.16
CA VAL A 140 45.90 -12.46 -4.10
C VAL A 140 44.54 -13.13 -4.14
N GLU A 141 43.77 -12.97 -3.07
CA GLU A 141 42.37 -13.38 -3.04
C GLU A 141 41.48 -12.30 -3.63
N MET A 142 40.53 -12.72 -4.46
CA MET A 142 39.50 -11.89 -5.05
C MET A 142 38.16 -12.59 -4.90
N CYS A 143 37.16 -11.86 -4.44
CA CYS A 143 35.82 -12.42 -4.24
C CYS A 143 34.78 -11.61 -5.00
N SER A 144 33.87 -12.32 -5.66
CA SER A 144 32.64 -11.81 -6.23
C SER A 144 31.46 -12.28 -5.39
N GLN A 145 30.43 -11.44 -5.24
CA GLN A 145 29.22 -11.76 -4.48
C GLN A 145 27.98 -11.40 -5.29
N VAL A 146 27.06 -12.35 -5.42
CA VAL A 146 25.74 -12.17 -6.03
C VAL A 146 24.69 -12.58 -5.01
N ARG A 147 23.62 -11.79 -4.85
CA ARG A 147 22.52 -12.12 -3.94
C ARG A 147 21.33 -12.66 -4.74
N LEU A 148 20.95 -13.89 -4.45
CA LEU A 148 19.86 -14.65 -5.07
C LEU A 148 18.49 -14.45 -4.41
N LYS A 149 18.40 -13.68 -3.32
CA LYS A 149 17.09 -13.34 -2.77
C LYS A 149 16.39 -12.43 -3.77
N ASN A 150 15.39 -12.95 -4.46
CA ASN A 150 14.38 -12.19 -5.18
C ASN A 150 13.00 -12.65 -4.72
N THR A 151 12.61 -12.15 -3.55
CA THR A 151 11.25 -12.30 -3.03
C THR A 151 10.34 -11.31 -3.75
N LEU A 152 9.08 -11.70 -3.91
CA LEU A 152 8.09 -10.88 -4.60
C LEU A 152 6.87 -10.68 -3.70
N GLU A 153 6.52 -9.42 -3.46
CA GLU A 153 5.34 -9.03 -2.71
C GLU A 153 4.38 -8.30 -3.64
N VAL A 154 3.21 -8.88 -3.90
CA VAL A 154 2.26 -8.37 -4.88
C VAL A 154 0.95 -7.99 -4.21
N ALA A 155 0.55 -6.72 -4.32
CA ALA A 155 -0.80 -6.29 -4.00
C ALA A 155 -1.68 -6.31 -5.25
N MET A 156 -2.76 -7.08 -5.22
CA MET A 156 -3.83 -7.03 -6.21
C MET A 156 -4.90 -6.05 -5.77
N VAL A 157 -4.89 -4.86 -6.36
CA VAL A 157 -5.87 -3.80 -6.14
C VAL A 157 -6.97 -3.92 -7.18
N LEU A 158 -8.09 -4.52 -6.78
CA LEU A 158 -9.12 -5.00 -7.70
C LEU A 158 -10.44 -4.23 -7.50
N ASP A 159 -10.97 -3.71 -8.61
CA ASP A 159 -12.19 -2.90 -8.64
C ASP A 159 -13.45 -3.74 -8.37
N ASN A 160 -14.21 -3.31 -7.37
CA ASN A 160 -15.51 -3.83 -6.95
C ASN A 160 -16.64 -2.82 -7.20
N SER A 161 -16.45 -1.81 -8.03
CA SER A 161 -17.50 -0.83 -8.33
C SER A 161 -18.68 -1.46 -9.08
N GLY A 162 -19.83 -0.77 -9.06
CA GLY A 162 -21.06 -1.27 -9.66
C GLY A 162 -20.97 -1.52 -11.18
N SER A 163 -20.09 -0.81 -11.89
CA SER A 163 -19.85 -1.01 -13.34
C SER A 163 -19.34 -2.41 -13.67
N MET A 164 -18.69 -3.08 -12.71
CA MET A 164 -18.18 -4.44 -12.84
C MET A 164 -19.28 -5.52 -12.95
N THR A 165 -20.55 -5.14 -12.75
CA THR A 165 -21.72 -5.99 -13.08
C THR A 165 -21.95 -6.10 -14.59
N THR A 166 -21.39 -5.21 -15.40
CA THR A 166 -21.58 -5.14 -16.85
C THR A 166 -20.91 -6.34 -17.53
N PRO A 167 -21.53 -6.92 -18.57
CA PRO A 167 -20.87 -7.94 -19.39
C PRO A 167 -19.62 -7.41 -20.09
N GLY A 168 -18.53 -8.19 -20.06
CA GLY A 168 -17.28 -7.82 -20.69
C GLY A 168 -17.27 -8.04 -22.21
N THR A 169 -16.59 -7.16 -22.94
CA THR A 169 -16.60 -7.15 -24.40
C THR A 169 -16.05 -8.45 -24.97
N GLY A 170 -16.84 -9.12 -25.82
CA GLY A 170 -16.43 -10.35 -26.49
C GLY A 170 -16.44 -11.62 -25.64
N SER A 171 -16.84 -11.55 -24.36
CA SER A 171 -16.85 -12.71 -23.44
C SER A 171 -18.25 -13.22 -23.09
N GLY A 172 -19.26 -12.34 -23.03
CA GLY A 172 -20.60 -12.66 -22.55
C GLY A 172 -20.72 -12.89 -21.03
N GLN A 173 -19.62 -12.77 -20.27
CA GLN A 173 -19.58 -12.91 -18.81
C GLN A 173 -19.48 -11.53 -18.15
N LYS A 174 -19.86 -11.41 -16.87
CA LYS A 174 -19.68 -10.15 -16.13
C LYS A 174 -18.19 -9.85 -15.96
N ARG A 175 -17.82 -8.56 -16.01
CA ARG A 175 -16.44 -8.09 -15.81
C ARG A 175 -15.83 -8.59 -14.50
N ILE A 176 -16.60 -8.59 -13.41
CA ILE A 176 -16.15 -9.11 -12.11
C ILE A 176 -15.79 -10.60 -12.15
N ASP A 177 -16.53 -11.42 -12.91
CA ASP A 177 -16.28 -12.86 -12.99
C ASP A 177 -15.03 -13.16 -13.83
N LEU A 178 -14.79 -12.38 -14.88
CA LEU A 178 -13.58 -12.44 -15.69
C LEU A 178 -12.35 -12.01 -14.87
N LEU A 179 -12.49 -10.93 -14.11
CA LEU A 179 -11.46 -10.44 -13.20
C LEU A 179 -11.06 -11.49 -12.18
N LYS A 180 -12.04 -12.10 -11.50
CA LYS A 180 -11.78 -13.17 -10.52
C LYS A 180 -11.04 -14.35 -11.15
N GLN A 181 -11.44 -14.77 -12.35
CA GLN A 181 -10.77 -15.86 -13.06
C GLN A 181 -9.31 -15.51 -13.39
N ALA A 182 -9.07 -14.33 -13.97
CA ALA A 182 -7.74 -13.89 -14.36
C ALA A 182 -6.81 -13.70 -13.14
N ALA A 183 -7.32 -13.11 -12.06
CA ALA A 183 -6.58 -12.94 -10.81
C ALA A 183 -6.18 -14.29 -10.20
N LYS A 184 -7.11 -15.25 -10.11
CA LYS A 184 -6.79 -16.61 -9.62
C LYS A 184 -5.74 -17.30 -10.48
N GLN A 185 -5.79 -17.13 -11.80
CA GLN A 185 -4.80 -17.71 -12.72
C GLN A 185 -3.39 -17.12 -12.50
N LEU A 186 -3.29 -15.81 -12.26
CA LEU A 186 -2.02 -15.16 -11.93
C LEU A 186 -1.44 -15.69 -10.62
N VAL A 187 -2.26 -15.79 -9.57
CA VAL A 187 -1.84 -16.34 -8.28
C VAL A 187 -1.39 -17.80 -8.45
N ASP A 188 -2.15 -18.63 -9.16
CA ASP A 188 -1.80 -20.04 -9.42
C ASP A 188 -0.46 -20.14 -10.16
N THR A 189 -0.21 -19.27 -11.14
CA THR A 189 1.02 -19.29 -11.95
C THR A 189 2.25 -18.93 -11.11
N LEU A 190 2.17 -17.86 -10.31
CA LEU A 190 3.28 -17.44 -9.47
C LEU A 190 3.50 -18.38 -8.27
N ALA A 191 2.44 -18.95 -7.69
CA ALA A 191 2.55 -19.95 -6.64
C ALA A 191 3.30 -21.21 -7.11
N GLN A 192 3.02 -21.69 -8.34
CA GLN A 192 3.74 -22.83 -8.92
C GLN A 192 5.24 -22.57 -9.08
N GLN A 193 5.61 -21.37 -9.55
CA GLN A 193 7.01 -20.98 -9.67
C GLN A 193 7.68 -20.81 -8.30
N ALA A 194 6.94 -20.29 -7.33
CA ALA A 194 7.41 -20.07 -5.97
C ALA A 194 7.68 -21.39 -5.24
N ALA A 195 6.86 -22.41 -5.45
CA ALA A 195 7.03 -23.76 -4.89
C ALA A 195 8.34 -24.46 -5.33
N GLN A 196 8.95 -24.02 -6.43
CA GLN A 196 10.27 -24.54 -6.86
C GLN A 196 11.44 -23.96 -6.04
N ILE A 197 11.22 -22.88 -5.29
CA ILE A 197 12.25 -22.21 -4.51
C ILE A 197 12.16 -22.65 -3.04
N LYS A 198 12.91 -23.69 -2.68
CA LYS A 198 12.90 -24.25 -1.32
C LYS A 198 13.81 -23.54 -0.31
N GLN A 199 14.69 -22.65 -0.78
CA GLN A 199 15.75 -22.04 0.03
C GLN A 199 15.43 -20.62 0.54
N ILE A 200 14.28 -20.06 0.16
CA ILE A 200 13.86 -18.70 0.52
C ILE A 200 12.54 -18.79 1.29
N ASP A 201 12.49 -18.18 2.47
CA ASP A 201 11.25 -18.05 3.24
C ASP A 201 10.31 -17.05 2.55
N LYS A 202 9.03 -17.39 2.41
CA LYS A 202 7.98 -16.60 1.73
C LYS A 202 8.46 -15.98 0.41
N PRO A 203 8.80 -16.80 -0.61
CA PRO A 203 9.37 -16.29 -1.86
C PRO A 203 8.35 -15.50 -2.70
N VAL A 204 7.05 -15.76 -2.55
CA VAL A 204 5.98 -14.98 -3.18
C VAL A 204 4.84 -14.79 -2.20
N GLN A 205 4.48 -13.54 -1.95
CA GLN A 205 3.33 -13.17 -1.13
C GLN A 205 2.34 -12.34 -1.96
N PHE A 206 1.05 -12.59 -1.75
CA PHE A 206 -0.03 -11.80 -2.33
C PHE A 206 -0.87 -11.15 -1.25
N SER A 207 -1.21 -9.87 -1.44
CA SER A 207 -2.33 -9.24 -0.75
C SER A 207 -3.45 -8.97 -1.74
N LEU A 208 -4.68 -8.93 -1.24
CA LEU A 208 -5.86 -8.57 -2.03
C LEU A 208 -6.48 -7.31 -1.41
N VAL A 209 -6.67 -6.29 -2.24
CA VAL A 209 -7.31 -5.02 -1.86
C VAL A 209 -8.52 -4.80 -2.77
N PRO A 210 -9.71 -5.29 -2.35
CA PRO A 210 -10.96 -4.95 -3.01
C PRO A 210 -11.31 -3.50 -2.71
N PHE A 211 -11.57 -2.69 -3.74
CA PHE A 211 -11.92 -1.28 -3.57
C PHE A 211 -13.19 -0.90 -4.34
N ALA A 212 -13.95 0.04 -3.80
CA ALA A 212 -15.09 0.66 -4.47
C ALA A 212 -15.11 2.15 -4.10
N ALA A 213 -16.20 2.66 -3.51
CA ALA A 213 -16.25 4.01 -2.95
C ALA A 213 -15.28 4.19 -1.76
N SER A 214 -15.00 3.08 -1.08
CA SER A 214 -14.19 2.98 0.14
C SER A 214 -13.44 1.64 0.16
N VAL A 215 -12.52 1.49 1.11
CA VAL A 215 -11.75 0.25 1.32
C VAL A 215 -12.02 -0.29 2.73
N ASN A 216 -12.18 -1.61 2.82
CA ASN A 216 -12.49 -2.32 4.06
C ASN A 216 -11.22 -2.92 4.66
N VAL A 217 -10.82 -2.46 5.84
CA VAL A 217 -9.63 -2.94 6.58
C VAL A 217 -9.95 -4.11 7.51
N GLY A 218 -11.21 -4.54 7.58
CA GLY A 218 -11.68 -5.60 8.45
C GLY A 218 -12.31 -5.07 9.75
N PRO A 219 -13.50 -5.57 10.15
CA PRO A 219 -14.20 -5.10 11.34
C PRO A 219 -13.46 -5.44 12.65
N ASP A 220 -12.61 -6.47 12.66
CA ASP A 220 -11.84 -6.90 13.83
C ASP A 220 -10.69 -5.94 14.20
N ASN A 221 -10.47 -4.89 13.41
CA ASN A 221 -9.45 -3.87 13.64
C ASN A 221 -9.97 -2.63 14.39
N ASP A 222 -11.16 -2.70 15.00
CA ASP A 222 -11.81 -1.58 15.70
C ASP A 222 -10.98 -0.98 16.84
N ASN A 223 -10.12 -1.79 17.47
CA ASN A 223 -9.23 -1.39 18.55
C ASN A 223 -7.74 -1.34 18.14
N ALA A 224 -7.46 -1.38 16.84
CA ALA A 224 -6.09 -1.37 16.36
C ALA A 224 -5.38 -0.04 16.68
N PRO A 225 -4.07 -0.04 17.01
CA PRO A 225 -3.36 1.17 17.46
C PRO A 225 -3.20 2.25 16.39
N TRP A 226 -3.46 1.92 15.12
CA TRP A 226 -3.44 2.85 13.98
C TRP A 226 -4.84 3.44 13.67
N MET A 227 -5.88 3.00 14.38
CA MET A 227 -7.25 3.51 14.29
C MET A 227 -7.49 4.65 15.27
N ASP A 228 -8.24 5.67 14.84
CA ASP A 228 -8.64 6.80 15.66
C ASP A 228 -9.85 6.45 16.54
N VAL A 229 -9.60 5.75 17.64
CA VAL A 229 -10.65 5.35 18.59
C VAL A 229 -11.14 6.51 19.46
N TYR A 230 -10.35 7.58 19.59
CA TYR A 230 -10.62 8.73 20.46
C TYR A 230 -11.23 9.95 19.72
N GLY A 231 -11.34 9.89 18.39
CA GLY A 231 -11.84 11.01 17.59
C GLY A 231 -10.88 12.21 17.57
N LEU A 232 -9.57 11.96 17.66
CA LEU A 232 -8.51 12.96 17.68
C LEU A 232 -8.15 13.49 16.29
N SER A 233 -8.35 12.68 15.25
CA SER A 233 -8.08 13.09 13.89
C SER A 233 -8.95 14.29 13.50
N PRO A 234 -8.41 15.28 12.75
CA PRO A 234 -9.19 16.42 12.31
C PRO A 234 -10.41 16.02 11.45
N ILE A 235 -10.41 14.84 10.84
CA ILE A 235 -11.53 14.34 10.03
C ILE A 235 -12.56 13.54 10.83
N ALA A 236 -12.25 13.14 12.07
CA ALA A 236 -13.14 12.34 12.89
C ALA A 236 -14.47 13.05 13.15
N ASN A 237 -14.40 14.37 13.33
CA ASN A 237 -15.52 15.24 13.66
C ASN A 237 -16.00 16.08 12.46
N GLU A 238 -15.44 15.88 11.26
CA GLU A 238 -15.74 16.72 10.08
C GLU A 238 -17.24 16.79 9.76
N ASN A 239 -17.96 15.68 9.94
CA ASN A 239 -19.39 15.58 9.62
C ASN A 239 -20.29 15.53 10.87
N PHE A 240 -19.76 15.81 12.06
CA PHE A 240 -20.49 15.70 13.33
C PHE A 240 -20.34 16.98 14.16
N ASP A 241 -21.46 17.53 14.64
CA ASP A 241 -21.47 18.68 15.52
C ASP A 241 -21.87 18.27 16.94
N TRP A 242 -20.89 17.78 17.71
CA TRP A 242 -21.09 17.36 19.10
C TRP A 242 -21.60 18.49 20.01
N SER A 243 -21.41 19.76 19.65
CA SER A 243 -21.92 20.88 20.46
C SER A 243 -23.44 20.96 20.51
N THR A 244 -24.13 20.23 19.61
CA THR A 244 -25.58 20.08 19.63
C THR A 244 -26.06 19.17 20.78
N LEU A 245 -25.19 18.36 21.38
CA LEU A 245 -25.46 17.66 22.64
C LEU A 245 -25.23 18.60 23.82
N ASN A 246 -26.27 19.35 24.21
CA ASN A 246 -26.14 20.42 25.19
C ASN A 246 -27.24 20.41 26.27
N ALA A 247 -27.87 19.26 26.51
CA ALA A 247 -28.87 19.15 27.57
C ALA A 247 -28.24 19.38 28.96
N PRO A 248 -28.97 19.97 29.93
CA PRO A 248 -28.40 20.40 31.22
C PRO A 248 -27.63 19.33 32.00
N ASP A 249 -28.10 18.09 31.93
CA ASP A 249 -27.54 16.92 32.62
C ASP A 249 -27.04 15.83 31.66
N LYS A 250 -27.10 16.05 30.34
CA LYS A 250 -26.64 15.10 29.31
C LYS A 250 -26.07 15.84 28.10
N TYR A 251 -24.80 16.24 28.20
CA TYR A 251 -24.13 17.07 27.19
C TYR A 251 -22.77 16.49 26.77
N ALA A 252 -22.22 17.02 25.68
CA ALA A 252 -20.86 16.74 25.23
C ALA A 252 -19.92 17.86 25.66
N GLN A 253 -18.71 17.50 26.11
CA GLN A 253 -17.66 18.47 26.42
C GLN A 253 -16.34 18.08 25.77
N LYS A 254 -15.68 19.04 25.14
CA LYS A 254 -14.35 18.83 24.56
C LYS A 254 -13.25 19.10 25.60
N ILE A 255 -12.41 18.11 25.88
CA ILE A 255 -11.28 18.19 26.80
C ILE A 255 -10.04 17.66 26.08
N ASN A 256 -8.98 18.47 25.99
CA ASN A 256 -7.72 18.11 25.32
C ASN A 256 -7.89 17.55 23.89
N GLY A 257 -8.86 18.09 23.13
CA GLY A 257 -9.11 17.66 21.75
C GLY A 257 -10.14 16.53 21.61
N ILE A 258 -10.46 15.82 22.69
CA ILE A 258 -11.38 14.67 22.71
C ILE A 258 -12.75 15.13 23.23
N TRP A 259 -13.83 14.63 22.64
CA TRP A 259 -15.19 14.85 23.13
C TRP A 259 -15.56 13.78 24.15
N TYR A 260 -16.22 14.16 25.23
CA TYR A 260 -16.64 13.28 26.31
C TYR A 260 -18.14 13.44 26.61
N LYS A 261 -18.78 12.33 27.00
CA LYS A 261 -20.11 12.29 27.61
C LYS A 261 -20.04 12.93 29.00
N LYS A 262 -20.77 14.03 29.25
CA LYS A 262 -20.77 14.75 30.53
C LYS A 262 -22.17 14.99 31.08
N GLY A 263 -22.28 14.90 32.40
CA GLY A 263 -23.51 15.07 33.15
C GLY A 263 -24.15 13.75 33.56
N THR A 264 -24.88 13.79 34.67
CA THR A 264 -25.43 12.60 35.34
C THR A 264 -26.46 11.83 34.51
N GLY A 265 -27.01 12.46 33.46
CA GLY A 265 -27.95 11.84 32.51
C GLY A 265 -27.32 10.79 31.60
N TRP A 266 -25.99 10.66 31.57
CA TRP A 266 -25.29 9.53 30.95
C TRP A 266 -25.22 8.29 31.85
N GLY A 267 -25.50 8.41 33.15
CA GLY A 267 -25.45 7.29 34.09
C GLY A 267 -24.04 6.69 34.16
N THR A 268 -23.91 5.39 33.90
CA THR A 268 -22.63 4.68 33.96
C THR A 268 -21.67 5.04 32.82
N GLU A 269 -22.19 5.66 31.76
CA GLU A 269 -21.41 6.09 30.59
C GLU A 269 -20.86 7.52 30.76
N GLU A 270 -21.10 8.17 31.91
CA GLU A 270 -20.50 9.48 32.20
C GLU A 270 -18.96 9.38 32.12
N ASP A 271 -18.33 10.39 31.51
CA ASP A 271 -16.90 10.48 31.24
C ASP A 271 -16.35 9.53 30.15
N GLU A 272 -17.18 8.73 29.49
CA GLU A 272 -16.76 8.01 28.28
C GLU A 272 -16.55 8.97 27.10
N VAL A 273 -15.78 8.50 26.11
CA VAL A 273 -15.45 9.26 24.91
C VAL A 273 -16.66 9.33 23.98
N LEU A 274 -16.72 10.40 23.18
CA LEU A 274 -17.61 10.50 22.02
C LEU A 274 -16.77 10.42 20.75
N SER A 275 -16.88 9.27 20.07
CA SER A 275 -16.21 9.00 18.79
C SER A 275 -17.17 8.27 17.85
N ARG A 276 -16.72 8.04 16.61
CA ARG A 276 -17.52 7.28 15.63
C ARG A 276 -17.71 5.82 16.03
N PHE A 277 -16.73 5.20 16.70
CA PHE A 277 -16.89 3.85 17.24
C PHE A 277 -17.91 3.83 18.37
N GLU A 278 -17.88 4.84 19.25
CA GLU A 278 -18.86 4.97 20.32
C GLU A 278 -20.28 5.18 19.76
N LEU A 279 -20.46 5.88 18.63
CA LEU A 279 -21.77 5.92 17.98
C LEU A 279 -22.30 4.52 17.60
N TYR A 280 -21.46 3.62 17.08
CA TYR A 280 -21.90 2.24 16.82
C TYR A 280 -22.31 1.50 18.10
N GLN A 281 -21.64 1.78 19.22
CA GLN A 281 -21.96 1.18 20.52
C GLN A 281 -23.23 1.78 21.15
N ASP A 282 -23.38 3.10 21.08
CA ASP A 282 -24.43 3.88 21.73
C ASP A 282 -25.78 3.79 21.02
N MET A 283 -25.77 3.65 19.68
CA MET A 283 -26.99 3.57 18.91
C MET A 283 -27.75 2.28 19.20
N LYS A 284 -28.94 2.43 19.80
CA LYS A 284 -29.79 1.31 20.21
C LYS A 284 -31.01 1.12 19.32
N VAL A 285 -31.46 -0.14 19.23
CA VAL A 285 -32.75 -0.53 18.66
C VAL A 285 -33.55 -1.32 19.70
N VAL A 286 -34.87 -1.14 19.71
CA VAL A 286 -35.77 -1.97 20.53
C VAL A 286 -35.83 -3.38 19.95
N THR A 287 -35.44 -4.38 20.75
CA THR A 287 -35.42 -5.81 20.38
C THR A 287 -36.61 -6.58 20.93
N SER A 288 -37.24 -6.05 21.98
CA SER A 288 -38.50 -6.55 22.56
C SER A 288 -39.33 -5.37 23.02
N HIS A 289 -40.64 -5.44 22.78
CA HIS A 289 -41.60 -4.38 23.07
C HIS A 289 -42.84 -5.00 23.76
N GLU A 290 -42.78 -5.12 25.08
CA GLU A 290 -43.82 -5.81 25.85
C GLU A 290 -44.79 -4.81 26.51
N ARG A 291 -46.08 -4.92 26.19
CA ARG A 291 -47.10 -4.05 26.78
C ARG A 291 -47.28 -4.35 28.27
N ILE A 292 -47.16 -3.32 29.10
CA ILE A 292 -47.43 -3.41 30.53
C ILE A 292 -48.93 -3.63 30.76
N VAL A 293 -49.28 -4.73 31.41
CA VAL A 293 -50.68 -5.08 31.70
C VAL A 293 -51.32 -4.01 32.59
N GLY A 294 -52.49 -3.50 32.18
CA GLY A 294 -53.24 -2.50 32.95
C GLY A 294 -52.82 -1.04 32.71
N SER A 295 -51.84 -0.77 31.83
CA SER A 295 -51.34 0.58 31.52
C SER A 295 -52.24 1.39 30.58
N ALA A 296 -53.38 0.86 30.16
CA ALA A 296 -54.26 1.50 29.19
C ALA A 296 -54.78 2.84 29.74
N ARG A 297 -54.45 3.95 29.06
CA ARG A 297 -54.95 5.29 29.37
C ARG A 297 -55.61 5.92 28.15
N SER A 298 -56.72 6.63 28.36
CA SER A 298 -57.37 7.37 27.28
C SER A 298 -56.80 8.78 27.19
N VAL A 299 -56.26 9.12 26.02
CA VAL A 299 -55.67 10.44 25.73
C VAL A 299 -56.57 11.17 24.74
N CYS A 300 -56.88 12.43 25.05
CA CYS A 300 -57.73 13.25 24.19
C CYS A 300 -56.91 13.96 23.10
N ASP A 301 -57.27 13.72 21.84
CA ASP A 301 -56.59 14.29 20.67
C ASP A 301 -57.14 15.67 20.28
N THR A 302 -58.43 15.89 20.54
CA THR A 302 -59.13 17.09 20.10
C THR A 302 -60.20 17.47 21.11
N TYR A 303 -60.17 18.73 21.52
CA TYR A 303 -61.13 19.32 22.43
C TYR A 303 -62.16 20.14 21.65
N ARG A 304 -63.42 20.04 22.06
CA ARG A 304 -64.48 20.94 21.63
C ARG A 304 -64.28 22.34 22.25
N SER A 305 -65.00 23.33 21.74
CA SER A 305 -65.01 24.70 22.30
C SER A 305 -65.44 24.78 23.76
N ASN A 306 -66.15 23.77 24.28
CA ASN A 306 -66.54 23.66 25.69
C ASN A 306 -65.54 22.84 26.54
N HIS A 307 -64.31 22.63 26.06
CA HIS A 307 -63.26 21.83 26.71
C HIS A 307 -63.60 20.35 26.95
N THR A 308 -64.66 19.81 26.33
CA THR A 308 -64.91 18.36 26.34
C THR A 308 -64.15 17.66 25.24
N CYS A 309 -63.69 16.43 25.48
CA CYS A 309 -63.01 15.65 24.46
C CYS A 309 -63.98 15.27 23.32
N SER A 310 -63.63 15.57 22.07
CA SER A 310 -64.38 15.10 20.89
C SER A 310 -63.80 13.83 20.29
N HIS A 311 -62.48 13.65 20.39
CA HIS A 311 -61.78 12.49 19.86
C HIS A 311 -60.66 12.10 20.79
N SER A 312 -60.56 10.81 21.08
CA SER A 312 -59.55 10.23 21.95
C SER A 312 -59.02 8.94 21.36
N HIS A 313 -57.79 8.58 21.74
CA HIS A 313 -57.21 7.26 21.52
C HIS A 313 -56.79 6.64 22.86
N THR A 314 -56.39 5.38 22.82
CA THR A 314 -55.84 4.66 23.97
C THR A 314 -54.33 4.54 23.79
N GLU A 315 -53.57 4.99 24.78
CA GLU A 315 -52.13 4.75 24.88
C GLU A 315 -51.87 3.63 25.90
N TYR A 316 -50.74 2.96 25.73
CA TYR A 316 -50.24 1.94 26.64
C TYR A 316 -48.80 2.25 27.05
N ASP A 317 -48.39 1.75 28.22
CA ASP A 317 -46.99 1.72 28.61
C ASP A 317 -46.35 0.40 28.17
N TYR A 318 -45.07 0.47 27.84
CA TYR A 318 -44.30 -0.66 27.34
C TYR A 318 -43.00 -0.82 28.13
N ASN A 319 -42.59 -2.07 28.29
CA ASN A 319 -41.28 -2.45 28.77
C ASN A 319 -40.41 -2.84 27.57
N ASP A 320 -39.46 -1.97 27.22
CA ASP A 320 -38.59 -2.16 26.07
C ASP A 320 -37.27 -2.79 26.48
N THR A 321 -36.80 -3.73 25.66
CA THR A 321 -35.42 -4.23 25.73
C THR A 321 -34.64 -3.70 24.54
N TYR A 322 -33.37 -3.36 24.75
CA TYR A 322 -32.55 -2.70 23.75
C TYR A 322 -31.37 -3.60 23.31
N GLY A 323 -30.99 -3.49 22.04
CA GLY A 323 -29.80 -4.10 21.47
C GLY A 323 -29.03 -3.10 20.60
N PRO A 324 -27.80 -3.45 20.16
CA PRO A 324 -27.05 -2.60 19.24
C PRO A 324 -27.78 -2.49 17.89
N PHE A 325 -27.81 -1.28 17.33
CA PHE A 325 -28.44 -1.06 16.04
C PHE A 325 -27.60 -1.58 14.87
N ALA A 326 -26.30 -1.29 14.89
CA ALA A 326 -25.36 -1.67 13.85
C ALA A 326 -23.96 -1.86 14.43
N SER A 327 -23.12 -2.62 13.73
CA SER A 327 -21.68 -2.69 13.98
C SER A 327 -20.91 -2.07 12.82
N TRP A 328 -19.70 -1.59 13.10
CA TRP A 328 -18.79 -1.14 12.05
C TRP A 328 -18.41 -2.31 11.14
N GLN A 329 -18.50 -2.11 9.82
CA GLN A 329 -18.24 -3.16 8.83
C GLN A 329 -16.77 -3.23 8.35
N GLY A 330 -15.91 -2.37 8.88
CA GLY A 330 -14.47 -2.38 8.60
C GLY A 330 -13.98 -1.30 7.62
N CYS A 331 -14.83 -0.42 7.09
CA CYS A 331 -14.35 0.63 6.17
C CYS A 331 -13.83 1.88 6.87
N VAL A 332 -12.87 2.54 6.23
CA VAL A 332 -12.19 3.73 6.76
C VAL A 332 -12.26 4.92 5.80
N GLU A 333 -12.17 6.12 6.36
CA GLU A 333 -12.09 7.37 5.61
C GLU A 333 -10.71 7.55 4.97
N VAL A 334 -10.67 8.23 3.82
CA VAL A 334 -9.42 8.72 3.23
C VAL A 334 -8.78 9.74 4.17
N ARG A 335 -7.50 9.58 4.45
CA ARG A 335 -6.74 10.52 5.30
C ARG A 335 -6.73 11.94 4.70
N PRO A 336 -6.57 13.01 5.49
CA PRO A 336 -6.42 14.35 4.93
C PRO A 336 -5.13 14.47 4.11
N TYR A 337 -5.09 15.39 3.14
CA TYR A 337 -3.86 15.73 2.42
C TYR A 337 -2.79 16.28 3.38
N PRO A 338 -1.51 15.86 3.26
CA PRO A 338 -0.93 15.02 2.20
C PRO A 338 -0.98 13.51 2.43
N TYR A 339 -1.54 13.05 3.54
CA TYR A 339 -1.49 11.64 3.96
C TYR A 339 -2.38 10.69 3.14
N ASN A 340 -3.29 11.22 2.31
CA ASN A 340 -4.02 10.43 1.32
C ASN A 340 -3.12 9.92 0.18
N VAL A 341 -2.08 10.67 -0.16
CA VAL A 341 -1.20 10.38 -1.31
C VAL A 341 0.16 9.81 -0.89
N ASP A 342 0.31 9.39 0.37
CA ASP A 342 1.54 8.80 0.89
C ASP A 342 1.29 7.58 1.79
N ASP A 343 2.39 6.97 2.23
CA ASP A 343 2.42 5.83 3.14
C ASP A 343 2.95 6.22 4.54
N THR A 344 2.70 7.45 4.97
CA THR A 344 3.11 7.89 6.31
C THR A 344 2.44 7.00 7.36
N PRO A 345 3.17 6.40 8.32
CA PRO A 345 2.57 5.57 9.35
C PRO A 345 1.60 6.35 10.25
N ALA A 346 0.55 5.68 10.73
CA ALA A 346 -0.35 6.26 11.72
C ALA A 346 0.40 6.56 13.03
N SER A 347 0.27 7.79 13.51
CA SER A 347 0.97 8.30 14.69
C SER A 347 0.06 9.24 15.48
N GLY A 348 -0.88 8.68 16.23
CA GLY A 348 -1.83 9.45 17.03
C GLY A 348 -2.33 8.63 18.21
N GLY A 349 -2.67 9.29 19.31
CA GLY A 349 -3.13 8.61 20.52
C GLY A 349 -3.36 9.59 21.67
N PRO A 350 -4.04 9.18 22.74
CA PRO A 350 -4.42 10.07 23.84
C PRO A 350 -3.20 10.63 24.58
N ASN A 351 -2.09 9.85 24.63
CA ASN A 351 -0.80 10.27 25.18
C ASN A 351 0.01 11.17 24.24
N ASN A 352 -0.46 11.35 23.01
CA ASN A 352 0.18 12.07 21.91
C ASN A 352 -0.68 13.28 21.50
N THR A 353 -1.20 13.99 22.49
CA THR A 353 -2.01 15.20 22.30
C THR A 353 -1.16 16.44 22.63
N GLY A 354 -0.74 17.18 21.61
CA GLY A 354 0.07 18.40 21.75
C GLY A 354 0.96 18.69 20.55
N ILE A 355 1.47 19.93 20.44
CA ILE A 355 2.44 20.29 19.39
C ILE A 355 3.74 19.50 19.62
N GLY A 356 4.08 18.59 18.70
CA GLY A 356 5.36 17.88 18.68
C GLY A 356 5.39 16.46 19.27
N VAL A 357 4.24 15.85 19.60
CA VAL A 357 4.16 14.47 20.11
C VAL A 357 3.06 13.73 19.32
N GLY A 358 3.37 13.27 18.11
CA GLY A 358 2.43 12.61 17.17
C GLY A 358 1.64 13.58 16.27
N ASP A 359 1.05 13.04 15.20
CA ASP A 359 0.14 13.73 14.28
C ASP A 359 -1.17 12.94 14.08
N PRO A 360 -2.25 13.30 14.81
CA PRO A 360 -3.56 12.68 14.66
C PRO A 360 -4.13 12.70 13.23
N ALA A 361 -3.65 13.58 12.33
CA ALA A 361 -4.05 13.58 10.92
C ALA A 361 -3.57 12.34 10.15
N THR A 362 -2.60 11.60 10.68
CA THR A 362 -2.10 10.35 10.08
C THR A 362 -2.92 9.11 10.46
N MET A 363 -3.80 9.21 11.46
CA MET A 363 -4.64 8.11 11.97
C MET A 363 -5.76 7.76 10.98
N PHE A 364 -6.13 6.48 10.95
CA PHE A 364 -7.26 6.01 10.15
C PHE A 364 -8.56 6.17 10.93
N VAL A 365 -9.54 6.83 10.32
CA VAL A 365 -10.83 7.11 10.96
C VAL A 365 -11.86 6.11 10.45
N PRO A 366 -12.62 5.43 11.31
CA PRO A 366 -13.69 4.54 10.86
C PRO A 366 -14.75 5.35 10.10
N MET A 367 -15.25 4.78 9.00
CA MET A 367 -16.40 5.36 8.34
C MET A 367 -17.62 5.28 9.25
N PHE A 368 -18.36 6.38 9.30
CA PHE A 368 -19.70 6.44 9.83
C PHE A 368 -20.42 7.48 8.98
N ALA A 369 -21.30 7.02 8.09
CA ALA A 369 -22.12 7.90 7.28
C ALA A 369 -23.19 8.55 8.15
N PRO A 370 -23.19 9.89 8.32
CA PRO A 370 -24.23 10.56 9.08
C PRO A 370 -25.61 10.28 8.50
N ASP A 371 -26.62 10.46 9.33
CA ASP A 371 -28.02 10.37 8.95
C ASP A 371 -28.42 11.69 8.31
N GLU A 372 -28.84 11.62 7.05
CA GLU A 372 -29.33 12.77 6.32
C GLU A 372 -30.78 13.10 6.67
N PRO A 373 -31.24 14.35 6.45
CA PRO A 373 -32.50 14.85 7.00
C PRO A 373 -33.71 14.02 6.57
N GLY A 374 -34.50 13.59 7.54
CA GLY A 374 -35.67 12.75 7.33
C GLY A 374 -36.21 12.15 8.61
N ASN A 375 -37.45 11.69 8.52
CA ASN A 375 -38.11 10.88 9.51
C ASN A 375 -38.67 9.63 8.84
N HIS A 376 -38.61 8.50 9.54
CA HIS A 376 -38.96 7.15 9.08
C HIS A 376 -39.98 6.45 9.97
N TRP A 377 -40.15 6.89 11.22
CA TRP A 377 -41.13 6.32 12.14
C TRP A 377 -41.87 7.40 12.93
N LYS A 378 -43.01 7.00 13.51
CA LYS A 378 -43.80 7.84 14.42
C LYS A 378 -43.20 7.75 15.83
N VAL A 379 -43.20 8.84 16.57
CA VAL A 379 -42.61 8.89 17.93
C VAL A 379 -43.66 8.84 19.03
N THR A 380 -44.95 8.92 18.68
CA THR A 380 -46.07 8.84 19.62
C THR A 380 -47.05 7.74 19.25
N GLN A 381 -47.90 7.36 20.19
CA GLN A 381 -49.02 6.45 19.95
C GLN A 381 -50.24 7.16 19.34
N ASN A 382 -50.12 8.46 19.02
CA ASN A 382 -51.22 9.26 18.48
C ASN A 382 -51.53 8.83 17.03
N PRO A 383 -52.73 8.29 16.74
CA PRO A 383 -53.11 7.88 15.40
C PRO A 383 -53.15 9.04 14.38
N ARG A 384 -53.22 10.29 14.86
CA ARG A 384 -53.20 11.51 14.05
C ARG A 384 -51.81 12.12 13.90
N GLU A 385 -50.76 11.51 14.44
CA GLU A 385 -49.40 11.94 14.15
C GLU A 385 -49.17 11.91 12.63
N PRO A 386 -48.70 13.02 12.03
CA PRO A 386 -48.41 13.07 10.60
C PRO A 386 -47.47 11.95 10.19
N ASP A 387 -47.62 11.47 8.95
CA ASP A 387 -46.73 10.45 8.45
C ASP A 387 -45.29 10.99 8.32
N PRO A 388 -44.26 10.17 8.60
CA PRO A 388 -42.87 10.58 8.50
C PRO A 388 -42.49 11.06 7.09
N VAL A 389 -41.61 12.05 7.01
CA VAL A 389 -41.15 12.67 5.75
C VAL A 389 -39.63 12.51 5.63
N THR A 390 -39.17 11.91 4.54
CA THR A 390 -37.75 11.56 4.31
C THR A 390 -36.94 12.60 3.52
N TYR A 391 -37.58 13.70 3.10
CA TYR A 391 -36.97 14.80 2.30
C TYR A 391 -36.18 14.37 1.04
N GLY A 392 -36.32 13.13 0.59
CA GLY A 392 -35.63 12.59 -0.58
C GLY A 392 -34.10 12.53 -0.44
N ALA A 393 -33.57 12.65 0.78
CA ALA A 393 -32.13 12.57 1.04
C ALA A 393 -31.57 11.18 0.70
N ALA A 394 -30.29 11.13 0.29
CA ALA A 394 -29.68 9.93 -0.28
C ALA A 394 -29.44 8.83 0.77
N ASN A 395 -29.07 9.23 1.99
CA ASN A 395 -28.84 8.33 3.11
C ASN A 395 -29.55 8.85 4.38
N SER A 396 -30.86 9.01 4.32
CA SER A 396 -31.68 9.21 5.51
C SER A 396 -32.16 7.86 6.03
N TRP A 397 -31.87 7.57 7.29
CA TRP A 397 -32.07 6.27 7.93
C TRP A 397 -32.40 6.34 9.43
N TRP A 398 -32.44 7.53 10.02
CA TRP A 398 -32.82 7.78 11.41
C TRP A 398 -33.86 8.91 11.51
N ASN A 399 -34.62 8.99 12.61
CA ASN A 399 -35.50 10.13 12.85
C ASN A 399 -34.71 11.33 13.36
N ASP A 400 -35.05 12.52 12.88
CA ASP A 400 -34.55 13.78 13.42
C ASP A 400 -35.36 14.23 14.65
N ASP A 401 -34.69 14.67 15.74
CA ASP A 401 -35.35 15.16 16.96
C ASP A 401 -34.61 16.32 17.68
N PRO A 402 -35.25 17.46 18.00
CA PRO A 402 -36.58 17.91 17.58
C PRO A 402 -36.54 18.58 16.20
N SER A 403 -37.72 18.75 15.61
CA SER A 403 -37.87 19.24 14.23
C SER A 403 -37.31 20.66 14.03
N SER A 404 -36.19 20.76 13.31
CA SER A 404 -35.78 22.01 12.65
C SER A 404 -36.47 22.17 11.29
N THR A 405 -36.68 23.40 10.83
CA THR A 405 -37.20 23.66 9.48
C THR A 405 -36.13 23.52 8.38
N THR A 406 -34.85 23.37 8.74
CA THR A 406 -33.75 23.26 7.77
C THR A 406 -33.08 21.89 7.83
N GLY A 407 -32.79 21.30 6.67
CA GLY A 407 -32.11 20.01 6.59
C GLY A 407 -30.72 20.03 7.22
N LYS A 408 -29.95 21.12 7.05
CA LYS A 408 -28.60 21.22 7.64
C LYS A 408 -28.62 21.04 9.17
N THR A 409 -29.53 21.70 9.88
CA THR A 409 -29.65 21.57 11.35
C THR A 409 -30.10 20.17 11.76
N ARG A 410 -30.95 19.52 10.97
CA ARG A 410 -31.39 18.14 11.21
C ARG A 410 -30.24 17.15 11.14
N GLN A 411 -29.43 17.25 10.09
CA GLN A 411 -28.27 16.39 9.89
C GLN A 411 -27.20 16.61 10.98
N SER A 412 -26.95 17.86 11.38
CA SER A 412 -25.92 18.18 12.39
C SER A 412 -26.32 17.83 13.82
N ASN A 413 -27.59 17.54 14.07
CA ASN A 413 -28.08 17.29 15.42
C ASN A 413 -27.70 15.89 15.90
N MET A 414 -26.79 15.83 16.87
CA MET A 414 -26.25 14.59 17.41
C MET A 414 -27.16 13.92 18.45
N ALA A 415 -28.11 14.67 19.04
CA ALA A 415 -29.01 14.12 20.06
C ALA A 415 -29.84 12.95 19.55
N LYS A 416 -30.14 12.94 18.24
CA LYS A 416 -30.95 11.89 17.60
C LYS A 416 -30.35 10.49 17.72
N TYR A 417 -29.02 10.35 17.71
CA TYR A 417 -28.35 9.06 17.79
C TYR A 417 -28.48 8.38 19.16
N PHE A 418 -28.88 9.13 20.19
CA PHE A 418 -29.11 8.63 21.55
C PHE A 418 -30.60 8.39 21.83
N GLN A 419 -31.46 8.49 20.81
CA GLN A 419 -32.85 8.06 20.87
C GLN A 419 -32.97 6.66 20.23
N PRO A 420 -33.54 5.67 20.92
CA PRO A 420 -33.60 4.31 20.41
C PRO A 420 -34.52 4.21 19.20
N ARG A 421 -34.10 3.45 18.18
CA ARG A 421 -34.97 3.10 17.05
C ARG A 421 -36.03 2.09 17.50
N PRO A 422 -37.33 2.35 17.27
CA PRO A 422 -38.39 1.46 17.72
C PRO A 422 -38.43 0.16 16.90
N ILE A 423 -39.09 -0.86 17.45
CA ILE A 423 -39.11 -2.22 16.89
C ILE A 423 -39.84 -2.29 15.54
N ASP A 424 -40.81 -1.39 15.32
CA ASP A 424 -41.66 -1.30 14.14
C ASP A 424 -41.12 -0.31 13.08
N ALA A 425 -39.95 0.30 13.32
CA ALA A 425 -39.31 1.16 12.33
C ALA A 425 -39.01 0.39 11.03
N PRO A 426 -39.16 1.03 9.85
CA PRO A 426 -38.88 0.40 8.57
C PRO A 426 -37.46 -0.17 8.50
N THR A 427 -37.31 -1.36 7.91
CA THR A 427 -35.99 -1.96 7.67
C THR A 427 -35.19 -1.07 6.73
N LEU A 428 -33.90 -0.90 7.00
CA LEU A 428 -33.03 -0.16 6.08
C LEU A 428 -32.91 -0.87 4.74
N GLY A 429 -32.93 -0.08 3.66
CA GLY A 429 -32.58 -0.57 2.33
C GLY A 429 -31.13 -1.04 2.28
N SER A 430 -30.82 -1.91 1.31
CA SER A 430 -29.44 -2.34 1.06
C SER A 430 -28.53 -1.14 0.83
N GLY A 431 -27.39 -1.09 1.53
CA GLY A 431 -26.40 -0.02 1.42
C GLY A 431 -26.75 1.27 2.16
N ALA A 432 -27.86 1.35 2.89
CA ALA A 432 -28.21 2.48 3.75
C ALA A 432 -27.67 2.34 5.19
N GLY A 433 -27.69 3.43 5.94
CA GLY A 433 -27.31 3.43 7.36
C GLY A 433 -25.90 3.97 7.62
N PRO A 434 -25.35 3.70 8.82
CA PRO A 434 -24.05 4.23 9.22
C PRO A 434 -22.90 3.62 8.40
N ASN A 435 -23.08 2.44 7.80
CA ASN A 435 -22.10 1.80 6.90
C ASN A 435 -22.31 2.13 5.41
N TYR A 436 -23.06 3.19 5.06
CA TYR A 436 -23.25 3.60 3.67
C TYR A 436 -21.90 3.74 2.95
N SER A 437 -21.82 3.24 1.71
CA SER A 437 -20.60 3.16 0.89
C SER A 437 -19.49 2.21 1.39
N CYS A 438 -19.75 1.39 2.42
CA CYS A 438 -18.87 0.27 2.82
C CYS A 438 -19.35 -1.04 2.17
N THR A 439 -19.01 -1.24 0.89
CA THR A 439 -19.55 -2.35 0.07
C THR A 439 -18.53 -3.45 -0.22
N THR A 440 -17.26 -3.25 0.16
CA THR A 440 -16.16 -4.15 -0.16
C THR A 440 -15.93 -5.18 0.94
N THR A 441 -15.38 -6.33 0.55
CA THR A 441 -14.87 -7.33 1.48
C THR A 441 -13.55 -6.86 2.10
N PRO A 442 -13.20 -7.31 3.32
CA PRO A 442 -11.94 -6.94 3.96
C PRO A 442 -10.71 -7.22 3.10
N ILE A 443 -9.70 -6.35 3.22
CA ILE A 443 -8.36 -6.59 2.69
C ILE A 443 -7.84 -7.93 3.21
N THR A 444 -7.24 -8.72 2.32
CA THR A 444 -6.42 -9.86 2.72
C THR A 444 -4.96 -9.40 2.78
N PRO A 445 -4.31 -9.43 3.96
CA PRO A 445 -2.90 -9.04 4.10
C PRO A 445 -1.97 -9.93 3.27
N LEU A 446 -0.69 -9.52 3.15
CA LEU A 446 0.30 -10.29 2.40
C LEU A 446 0.42 -11.72 2.92
N THR A 447 -0.08 -12.66 2.12
CA THR A 447 -0.16 -14.08 2.44
C THR A 447 0.79 -14.84 1.54
N ASP A 448 1.59 -15.75 2.13
CA ASP A 448 2.49 -16.62 1.37
C ASP A 448 1.69 -17.67 0.59
N VAL A 449 1.80 -17.62 -0.74
CA VAL A 449 1.06 -18.52 -1.65
C VAL A 449 1.84 -19.78 -2.02
N THR A 450 3.04 -20.00 -1.45
CA THR A 450 3.78 -21.25 -1.64
C THR A 450 3.15 -22.44 -0.93
N HIS A 451 2.34 -22.16 0.09
CA HIS A 451 1.57 -23.15 0.84
C HIS A 451 0.11 -23.19 0.36
N ALA A 452 -0.47 -24.38 0.40
CA ALA A 452 -1.85 -24.61 -0.06
C ALA A 452 -2.88 -23.76 0.70
N ASP A 453 -2.67 -23.55 2.01
CA ASP A 453 -3.58 -22.77 2.84
C ASP A 453 -3.58 -21.29 2.46
N GLY A 454 -2.39 -20.71 2.23
CA GLY A 454 -2.27 -19.32 1.80
C GLY A 454 -2.80 -19.08 0.39
N LEU A 455 -2.53 -20.02 -0.53
CA LEU A 455 -3.13 -20.03 -1.86
C LEU A 455 -4.67 -20.09 -1.79
N ALA A 456 -5.22 -20.98 -0.95
CA ALA A 456 -6.66 -21.12 -0.78
C ALA A 456 -7.28 -19.86 -0.17
N ALA A 457 -6.63 -19.23 0.81
CA ALA A 457 -7.09 -18.01 1.45
C ALA A 457 -7.24 -16.86 0.44
N ILE A 458 -6.22 -16.62 -0.39
CA ILE A 458 -6.26 -15.57 -1.42
C ILE A 458 -7.36 -15.85 -2.45
N LYS A 459 -7.50 -17.11 -2.90
CA LYS A 459 -8.55 -17.48 -3.87
C LYS A 459 -9.95 -17.33 -3.30
N ALA A 460 -10.15 -17.72 -2.04
CA ALA A 460 -11.42 -17.52 -1.34
C ALA A 460 -11.77 -16.04 -1.21
N ALA A 461 -10.79 -15.19 -0.88
CA ALA A 461 -10.99 -13.75 -0.81
C ALA A 461 -11.37 -13.15 -2.18
N ILE A 462 -10.73 -13.60 -3.26
CA ILE A 462 -11.10 -13.21 -4.64
C ILE A 462 -12.56 -13.62 -4.94
N ASP A 463 -12.97 -14.83 -4.56
CA ASP A 463 -14.32 -15.33 -4.84
C ASP A 463 -15.41 -14.55 -4.09
N LEU A 464 -15.10 -14.01 -2.90
CA LEU A 464 -16.03 -13.21 -2.08
C LEU A 464 -16.31 -11.81 -2.63
N MET A 465 -15.48 -11.26 -3.52
CA MET A 465 -15.65 -9.91 -4.06
C MET A 465 -17.02 -9.72 -4.72
N GLN A 466 -17.69 -8.59 -4.45
CA GLN A 466 -19.00 -8.26 -5.04
C GLN A 466 -18.96 -6.87 -5.69
N PRO A 467 -19.53 -6.69 -6.89
CA PRO A 467 -19.52 -5.43 -7.59
C PRO A 467 -20.64 -4.49 -7.07
N ASN A 468 -20.30 -3.51 -6.24
CA ASN A 468 -21.20 -2.51 -5.69
C ASN A 468 -20.47 -1.21 -5.29
N GLY A 469 -21.07 -0.07 -5.61
CA GLY A 469 -20.60 1.27 -5.20
C GLY A 469 -19.86 2.01 -6.31
N ASN A 470 -19.29 3.16 -5.94
CA ASN A 470 -18.48 4.01 -6.83
C ASN A 470 -17.07 3.43 -7.03
N THR A 471 -16.25 4.14 -7.81
CA THR A 471 -14.89 3.74 -8.20
C THR A 471 -13.89 4.74 -7.63
N ASN A 472 -13.16 4.36 -6.59
CA ASN A 472 -12.11 5.18 -5.95
C ASN A 472 -10.73 4.51 -6.11
N VAL A 473 -10.18 4.59 -7.33
CA VAL A 473 -8.86 4.03 -7.66
C VAL A 473 -7.72 4.61 -6.80
N PRO A 474 -7.67 5.93 -6.48
CA PRO A 474 -6.65 6.46 -5.57
C PRO A 474 -6.64 5.73 -4.23
N GLU A 475 -7.81 5.52 -3.62
CA GLU A 475 -7.88 4.85 -2.31
C GLU A 475 -7.47 3.38 -2.41
N GLY A 476 -7.92 2.67 -3.46
CA GLY A 476 -7.46 1.31 -3.74
C GLY A 476 -5.94 1.22 -3.90
N MET A 477 -5.34 2.14 -4.67
CA MET A 477 -3.88 2.20 -4.86
C MET A 477 -3.14 2.51 -3.56
N ALA A 478 -3.69 3.40 -2.72
CA ALA A 478 -3.06 3.80 -1.47
C ALA A 478 -3.04 2.62 -0.47
N TRP A 479 -4.12 1.85 -0.40
CA TRP A 479 -4.16 0.60 0.38
C TRP A 479 -3.32 -0.52 -0.25
N GLY A 480 -3.25 -0.60 -1.58
CA GLY A 480 -2.33 -1.49 -2.28
C GLY A 480 -0.88 -1.26 -1.83
N TRP A 481 -0.44 -0.01 -1.83
CA TRP A 481 0.88 0.38 -1.30
C TRP A 481 1.03 -0.01 0.17
N ARG A 482 0.09 0.36 1.04
CA ARG A 482 0.13 0.03 2.48
C ARG A 482 0.25 -1.46 2.77
N THR A 483 -0.40 -2.32 1.98
CA THR A 483 -0.31 -3.78 2.19
C THR A 483 1.04 -4.37 1.82
N VAL A 484 1.80 -3.74 0.92
CA VAL A 484 3.16 -4.18 0.58
C VAL A 484 4.23 -3.50 1.41
N SER A 485 3.91 -2.43 2.13
CA SER A 485 4.83 -1.77 3.06
C SER A 485 5.04 -2.58 4.34
N SER A 486 6.07 -2.25 5.10
CA SER A 486 6.39 -2.90 6.39
C SER A 486 5.76 -2.22 7.60
N ALA A 487 5.27 -0.99 7.44
CA ALA A 487 4.64 -0.21 8.49
C ALA A 487 3.17 -0.65 8.72
N PRO A 488 2.61 -0.47 9.93
CA PRO A 488 1.17 -0.62 10.15
C PRO A 488 0.38 0.25 9.16
N PRO A 489 -0.79 -0.21 8.65
CA PRO A 489 -1.67 -1.21 9.27
C PRO A 489 -1.33 -2.70 9.08
N PHE A 490 -0.65 -3.05 7.98
CA PHE A 490 -0.34 -4.43 7.63
C PHE A 490 1.18 -4.61 7.62
N THR A 491 1.72 -5.30 8.63
CA THR A 491 3.18 -5.37 8.87
C THR A 491 3.84 -6.61 8.25
N GLU A 492 3.11 -7.34 7.40
CA GLU A 492 3.58 -8.57 6.77
C GLU A 492 4.61 -8.31 5.65
N GLY A 493 4.67 -7.08 5.12
CA GLY A 493 5.65 -6.67 4.12
C GLY A 493 7.06 -6.58 4.69
N ARG A 494 8.04 -6.99 3.90
CA ARG A 494 9.46 -6.87 4.25
C ARG A 494 9.89 -5.41 4.39
N PRO A 495 10.91 -5.09 5.20
CA PRO A 495 11.42 -3.72 5.30
C PRO A 495 11.80 -3.15 3.92
N GLU A 496 11.52 -1.86 3.69
CA GLU A 496 11.81 -1.17 2.42
C GLU A 496 13.32 -1.08 2.14
N THR A 497 14.15 -1.30 3.17
CA THR A 497 15.61 -1.38 3.07
C THR A 497 16.11 -2.78 2.69
N GLU A 498 15.24 -3.80 2.68
CA GLU A 498 15.63 -5.16 2.27
C GLU A 498 15.90 -5.20 0.77
N ARG A 499 17.17 -5.43 0.41
CA ARG A 499 17.58 -5.63 -0.97
C ARG A 499 17.18 -7.02 -1.45
N GLY A 500 16.76 -7.11 -2.72
CA GLY A 500 16.31 -8.37 -3.32
C GLY A 500 14.85 -8.71 -3.03
N ASN A 501 14.03 -7.69 -2.77
CA ASN A 501 12.59 -7.82 -2.65
C ASN A 501 11.92 -6.81 -3.58
N ASP A 502 11.14 -7.29 -4.54
CA ASP A 502 10.34 -6.42 -5.38
C ASP A 502 8.92 -6.30 -4.80
N LYS A 503 8.53 -5.06 -4.51
CA LYS A 503 7.17 -4.70 -4.09
C LYS A 503 6.39 -4.21 -5.30
N VAL A 504 5.30 -4.89 -5.63
CA VAL A 504 4.49 -4.62 -6.81
C VAL A 504 3.05 -4.37 -6.43
N VAL A 505 2.45 -3.32 -6.97
CA VAL A 505 1.02 -3.04 -6.86
C VAL A 505 0.41 -3.15 -8.26
N ILE A 506 -0.56 -4.06 -8.41
CA ILE A 506 -1.31 -4.26 -9.66
C ILE A 506 -2.70 -3.68 -9.46
N VAL A 507 -2.99 -2.58 -10.14
CA VAL A 507 -4.29 -1.91 -10.11
C VAL A 507 -5.09 -2.29 -11.34
N LEU A 508 -6.33 -2.74 -11.15
CA LEU A 508 -7.25 -3.01 -12.25
C LEU A 508 -8.58 -2.31 -12.02
N THR A 509 -9.07 -1.62 -13.04
CA THR A 509 -10.38 -0.93 -13.03
C THR A 509 -11.03 -0.97 -14.43
N ASP A 510 -12.36 -0.88 -14.48
CA ASP A 510 -13.13 -0.86 -15.73
C ASP A 510 -13.66 0.53 -16.12
N GLY A 511 -13.27 1.58 -15.39
CA GLY A 511 -13.86 2.90 -15.57
C GLY A 511 -13.07 4.07 -15.00
N GLU A 512 -13.69 5.25 -15.06
CA GLU A 512 -13.17 6.46 -14.45
C GLU A 512 -13.33 6.44 -12.93
N ASN A 513 -12.52 7.24 -12.24
CA ASN A 513 -12.79 7.62 -10.87
C ASN A 513 -14.15 8.31 -10.75
N THR A 514 -14.97 7.87 -9.80
CA THR A 514 -16.33 8.40 -9.62
C THR A 514 -16.60 8.83 -8.17
N TYR A 515 -17.23 9.98 -8.04
CA TYR A 515 -17.84 10.48 -6.81
C TYR A 515 -19.23 11.02 -7.17
N SER A 516 -20.26 10.65 -6.41
CA SER A 516 -21.65 10.88 -6.85
C SER A 516 -22.19 12.21 -6.35
N THR A 517 -22.78 12.99 -7.27
CA THR A 517 -23.63 14.14 -6.93
C THR A 517 -24.97 13.66 -6.39
N VAL A 518 -25.64 14.49 -5.58
CA VAL A 518 -27.00 14.23 -5.10
C VAL A 518 -28.04 15.01 -5.88
N SER A 519 -29.21 14.41 -6.12
CA SER A 519 -30.33 15.05 -6.82
C SER A 519 -31.21 15.89 -5.87
N SER A 520 -31.53 15.34 -4.69
CA SER A 520 -32.09 16.09 -3.57
C SER A 520 -30.99 16.37 -2.56
N ASP A 521 -30.82 17.63 -2.18
CA ASP A 521 -29.74 18.07 -1.29
C ASP A 521 -30.28 18.98 -0.16
N PRO A 522 -31.13 18.46 0.74
CA PRO A 522 -31.77 19.28 1.78
C PRO A 522 -30.77 19.83 2.82
N ALA A 523 -29.60 19.21 2.96
CA ALA A 523 -28.56 19.62 3.91
C ALA A 523 -27.42 20.43 3.27
N GLY A 524 -27.30 20.45 1.94
CA GLY A 524 -26.20 21.12 1.25
C GLY A 524 -24.92 20.28 1.17
N ASN A 525 -25.03 18.94 1.20
CA ASN A 525 -23.94 17.97 1.19
C ASN A 525 -23.19 17.89 -0.15
N LYS A 526 -23.81 18.30 -1.26
CA LYS A 526 -23.24 18.32 -2.64
C LYS A 526 -22.82 16.98 -3.25
N SER A 527 -22.66 15.94 -2.45
CA SER A 527 -22.39 14.56 -2.88
C SER A 527 -23.03 13.55 -1.94
N THR A 528 -23.07 12.30 -2.36
CA THR A 528 -23.31 11.18 -1.44
C THR A 528 -22.11 11.04 -0.49
N TYR A 529 -22.32 10.39 0.65
CA TYR A 529 -21.24 10.04 1.57
C TYR A 529 -20.38 8.90 1.02
N ALA A 530 -19.06 9.04 1.07
CA ALA A 530 -18.08 7.98 0.76
C ALA A 530 -16.76 8.29 1.46
N ALA A 531 -15.65 7.67 1.08
CA ALA A 531 -14.39 7.74 1.83
C ALA A 531 -13.80 9.17 2.00
N TYR A 532 -14.16 10.14 1.15
CA TYR A 532 -13.75 11.56 1.32
C TYR A 532 -14.75 12.38 2.16
N GLY A 533 -15.79 11.77 2.72
CA GLY A 533 -16.88 12.45 3.40
C GLY A 533 -17.80 13.18 2.42
N TYR A 534 -18.44 14.27 2.86
CA TYR A 534 -19.26 15.11 1.99
C TYR A 534 -18.42 16.18 1.30
N THR A 535 -18.65 16.38 0.01
CA THR A 535 -17.98 17.45 -0.76
C THR A 535 -18.55 18.84 -0.51
N GLY A 536 -19.63 18.96 0.26
CA GLY A 536 -20.15 20.23 0.78
C GLY A 536 -19.58 20.63 2.15
N VAL A 537 -18.76 19.79 2.78
CA VAL A 537 -18.20 20.01 4.12
C VAL A 537 -16.71 20.28 4.02
N GLY A 538 -16.31 21.49 4.43
CA GLY A 538 -14.92 21.91 4.41
C GLY A 538 -14.07 21.21 5.46
N TYR A 539 -12.84 20.87 5.09
CA TYR A 539 -11.90 20.18 5.97
C TYR A 539 -11.36 21.14 7.03
N ASN A 540 -11.37 20.72 8.30
CA ASN A 540 -10.75 21.42 9.44
C ASN A 540 -11.08 22.94 9.51
N GLY A 541 -12.34 23.31 9.28
CA GLY A 541 -12.80 24.71 9.32
C GLY A 541 -12.41 25.55 8.11
N THR A 542 -11.80 24.96 7.08
CA THR A 542 -11.52 25.62 5.80
C THR A 542 -12.74 25.57 4.87
N SER A 543 -12.68 26.29 3.75
CA SER A 543 -13.70 26.19 2.69
C SER A 543 -13.43 25.07 1.67
N VAL A 544 -12.30 24.37 1.79
CA VAL A 544 -11.87 23.35 0.82
C VAL A 544 -12.14 21.97 1.41
N THR A 545 -12.81 21.11 0.66
CA THR A 545 -13.14 19.76 1.10
C THR A 545 -11.98 18.79 0.82
N ARG A 546 -11.94 17.64 1.51
CA ARG A 546 -10.82 16.68 1.39
C ARG A 546 -10.55 16.23 -0.04
N LEU A 547 -11.60 16.05 -0.83
CA LEU A 547 -11.48 15.65 -2.25
C LEU A 547 -10.69 16.66 -3.09
N PHE A 548 -10.76 17.95 -2.74
CA PHE A 548 -10.06 19.03 -3.43
C PHE A 548 -8.79 19.47 -2.68
N GLY A 549 -8.42 18.78 -1.61
CA GLY A 549 -7.17 19.04 -0.88
C GLY A 549 -5.96 18.68 -1.73
N GLY A 550 -5.02 19.62 -1.86
CA GLY A 550 -3.76 19.40 -2.57
C GLY A 550 -3.88 19.31 -4.10
N THR A 551 -5.04 19.60 -4.67
CA THR A 551 -5.23 19.65 -6.14
C THR A 551 -4.71 20.98 -6.72
N SER A 552 -4.45 20.98 -8.01
CA SER A 552 -3.99 22.14 -8.76
C SER A 552 -5.08 23.21 -8.90
N SER A 553 -4.69 24.42 -9.31
CA SER A 553 -5.64 25.50 -9.60
C SER A 553 -6.55 25.23 -10.80
N ALA A 554 -6.32 24.15 -11.56
CA ALA A 554 -7.22 23.74 -12.64
C ALA A 554 -8.50 23.08 -12.10
N ILE A 555 -8.47 22.57 -10.87
CA ILE A 555 -9.61 21.95 -10.20
C ILE A 555 -10.41 23.03 -9.46
N GLY A 556 -11.68 23.19 -9.84
CA GLY A 556 -12.56 24.16 -9.20
C GLY A 556 -13.02 23.67 -7.83
N GLN A 557 -12.53 24.26 -6.74
CA GLN A 557 -12.82 23.83 -5.36
C GLN A 557 -14.31 23.97 -4.96
N PHE A 558 -15.10 24.74 -5.70
CA PHE A 558 -16.55 24.92 -5.51
C PHE A 558 -17.37 24.41 -6.70
N ASN A 559 -16.76 23.65 -7.61
CA ASN A 559 -17.45 23.02 -8.72
C ASN A 559 -17.84 21.58 -8.34
N TYR A 560 -19.13 21.41 -8.03
CA TYR A 560 -19.70 20.15 -7.54
C TYR A 560 -20.22 19.24 -8.67
N SER A 561 -19.61 19.29 -9.86
CA SER A 561 -19.95 18.40 -10.97
C SER A 561 -19.19 17.07 -10.86
N SER A 562 -19.81 15.98 -11.32
CA SER A 562 -19.16 14.66 -11.37
C SER A 562 -17.83 14.70 -12.13
N SER A 563 -17.76 15.46 -13.23
CA SER A 563 -16.53 15.64 -14.01
C SER A 563 -15.40 16.32 -13.24
N ASN A 564 -15.71 17.25 -12.35
CA ASN A 564 -14.72 17.94 -11.52
C ASN A 564 -14.26 17.05 -10.36
N TYR A 565 -15.16 16.24 -9.79
CA TYR A 565 -14.78 15.19 -8.83
C TYR A 565 -13.83 14.18 -9.46
N THR A 566 -14.15 13.66 -10.65
CA THR A 566 -13.28 12.75 -11.40
C THR A 566 -11.90 13.38 -11.68
N ALA A 567 -11.87 14.66 -12.09
CA ALA A 567 -10.62 15.36 -12.34
C ALA A 567 -9.77 15.52 -11.06
N ALA A 568 -10.38 15.86 -9.93
CA ALA A 568 -9.70 15.95 -8.64
C ALA A 568 -9.09 14.61 -8.20
N MET A 569 -9.87 13.53 -8.31
CA MET A 569 -9.40 12.17 -8.00
C MET A 569 -8.26 11.74 -8.93
N ASN A 570 -8.31 12.10 -10.22
CA ASN A 570 -7.23 11.80 -11.15
C ASN A 570 -5.92 12.53 -10.79
N GLU A 571 -5.97 13.78 -10.34
CA GLU A 571 -4.77 14.49 -9.86
C GLU A 571 -4.21 13.83 -8.58
N GLN A 572 -5.08 13.44 -7.64
CA GLN A 572 -4.65 12.73 -6.44
C GLN A 572 -4.04 11.35 -6.77
N MET A 573 -4.64 10.60 -7.70
CA MET A 573 -4.08 9.35 -8.21
C MET A 573 -2.69 9.55 -8.80
N ALA A 574 -2.52 10.55 -9.67
CA ALA A 574 -1.22 10.83 -10.28
C ALA A 574 -0.16 11.11 -9.21
N LYS A 575 -0.49 11.95 -8.22
CA LYS A 575 0.43 12.29 -7.13
C LYS A 575 0.78 11.08 -6.26
N LEU A 576 -0.21 10.25 -5.93
CA LEU A 576 -0.03 9.01 -5.19
C LEU A 576 0.89 8.04 -5.93
N CYS A 577 0.67 7.83 -7.23
CA CYS A 577 1.50 6.92 -8.02
C CYS A 577 2.94 7.42 -8.12
N ASP A 578 3.16 8.74 -8.26
CA ASP A 578 4.50 9.32 -8.25
C ASP A 578 5.20 9.12 -6.91
N ASN A 579 4.49 9.30 -5.79
CA ASN A 579 5.03 9.05 -4.46
C ASN A 579 5.33 7.55 -4.25
N ALA A 580 4.46 6.64 -4.69
CA ALA A 580 4.67 5.19 -4.59
C ALA A 580 5.91 4.74 -5.40
N LYS A 581 6.05 5.22 -6.64
CA LYS A 581 7.24 4.95 -7.47
C LYS A 581 8.52 5.49 -6.82
N ALA A 582 8.45 6.68 -6.20
CA ALA A 582 9.58 7.22 -5.44
C ALA A 582 9.92 6.38 -4.19
N GLY A 583 8.93 5.67 -3.63
CA GLY A 583 9.09 4.65 -2.59
C GLY A 583 9.57 3.27 -3.11
N ASN A 584 10.05 3.17 -4.35
CA ASN A 584 10.46 1.93 -5.03
C ASN A 584 9.34 0.89 -5.21
N ILE A 585 8.08 1.32 -5.20
CA ILE A 585 6.96 0.45 -5.54
C ILE A 585 6.81 0.39 -7.06
N MET A 586 6.77 -0.83 -7.61
CA MET A 586 6.45 -1.04 -9.01
C MET A 586 4.93 -1.02 -9.19
N VAL A 587 4.43 -0.10 -10.01
CA VAL A 587 3.00 0.03 -10.27
C VAL A 587 2.67 -0.54 -11.64
N MET A 588 1.79 -1.53 -11.67
CA MET A 588 1.22 -2.13 -12.88
C MET A 588 -0.25 -1.76 -12.95
N THR A 589 -0.76 -1.39 -14.12
CA THR A 589 -2.16 -0.97 -14.26
C THR A 589 -2.86 -1.67 -15.42
N VAL A 590 -4.10 -2.08 -15.21
CA VAL A 590 -4.93 -2.73 -16.23
C VAL A 590 -6.26 -1.97 -16.36
N ALA A 591 -6.53 -1.47 -17.55
CA ALA A 591 -7.83 -0.96 -17.94
C ALA A 591 -8.68 -2.11 -18.51
N LEU A 592 -9.91 -2.30 -18.03
CA LEU A 592 -10.81 -3.37 -18.49
C LEU A 592 -12.00 -2.80 -19.27
N ASP A 593 -12.14 -3.22 -20.53
CA ASP A 593 -13.26 -2.85 -21.42
C ASP A 593 -13.50 -1.34 -21.56
N MET A 594 -12.42 -0.56 -21.51
CA MET A 594 -12.44 0.89 -21.71
C MET A 594 -12.41 1.23 -23.20
N SER A 595 -13.30 2.12 -23.63
CA SER A 595 -13.44 2.48 -25.04
C SER A 595 -12.33 3.42 -25.50
N SER A 596 -11.70 3.09 -26.62
CA SER A 596 -10.74 3.99 -27.30
C SER A 596 -11.41 5.17 -28.00
N THR A 597 -12.75 5.23 -28.07
CA THR A 597 -13.49 6.33 -28.70
C THR A 597 -14.20 7.23 -27.70
N SER A 598 -14.37 6.79 -26.45
CA SER A 598 -14.97 7.61 -25.40
C SER A 598 -13.94 8.56 -24.80
N SER A 599 -14.25 9.86 -24.77
CA SER A 599 -13.33 10.86 -24.22
C SER A 599 -13.06 10.69 -22.72
N SER A 600 -14.03 10.15 -21.97
CA SER A 600 -13.89 9.78 -20.56
C SER A 600 -12.88 8.64 -20.40
N ASP A 601 -13.12 7.56 -21.14
CA ASP A 601 -12.32 6.35 -21.05
C ASP A 601 -10.88 6.60 -21.51
N GLN A 602 -10.69 7.44 -22.54
CA GLN A 602 -9.36 7.90 -22.95
C GLN A 602 -8.60 8.62 -21.83
N LYS A 603 -9.29 9.46 -21.04
CA LYS A 603 -8.66 10.17 -19.91
C LYS A 603 -8.30 9.21 -18.78
N ALA A 604 -9.19 8.28 -18.42
CA ALA A 604 -8.88 7.29 -17.41
C ALA A 604 -7.78 6.31 -17.84
N MET A 605 -7.78 5.86 -19.11
CA MET A 605 -6.65 5.08 -19.66
C MET A 605 -5.34 5.86 -19.62
N ALA A 606 -5.36 7.16 -19.95
CA ALA A 606 -4.18 8.00 -19.85
C ALA A 606 -3.69 8.16 -18.39
N ALA A 607 -4.61 8.31 -17.43
CA ALA A 607 -4.28 8.38 -16.01
C ALA A 607 -3.66 7.07 -15.49
N LEU A 608 -4.24 5.91 -15.84
CA LEU A 608 -3.69 4.59 -15.53
C LEU A 608 -2.30 4.40 -16.14
N LYS A 609 -2.14 4.72 -17.43
CA LYS A 609 -0.84 4.63 -18.12
C LYS A 609 0.22 5.53 -17.49
N ALA A 610 -0.14 6.75 -17.07
CA ALA A 610 0.77 7.66 -16.39
C ALA A 610 1.16 7.17 -14.97
N CYS A 611 0.22 6.56 -14.26
CA CYS A 611 0.43 5.95 -12.96
C CYS A 611 1.41 4.76 -13.04
N SER A 612 1.34 3.96 -14.11
CA SER A 612 2.19 2.77 -14.28
C SER A 612 3.69 3.06 -14.38
N SER A 613 4.47 2.16 -13.78
CA SER A 613 5.92 2.11 -13.87
C SER A 613 6.38 1.64 -15.25
N ASP A 614 7.66 1.86 -15.53
CA ASP A 614 8.31 1.36 -16.73
C ASP A 614 8.83 -0.07 -16.49
N SER A 615 8.74 -0.94 -17.50
CA SER A 615 9.30 -2.28 -17.45
C SER A 615 10.83 -2.21 -17.39
N ARG A 616 11.41 -3.08 -16.56
CA ARG A 616 12.88 -3.26 -16.50
C ARG A 616 13.41 -4.13 -17.64
N PHE A 617 12.54 -4.85 -18.36
CA PHE A 617 12.93 -5.86 -19.36
C PHE A 617 12.40 -5.56 -20.75
N ARG A 618 11.14 -5.13 -20.89
CA ARG A 618 10.53 -4.84 -22.18
C ARG A 618 10.86 -3.43 -22.67
N LYS A 619 11.08 -3.32 -23.98
CA LYS A 619 11.15 -2.05 -24.70
C LYS A 619 9.82 -1.73 -25.34
N ASP A 620 9.51 -0.44 -25.48
CA ASP A 620 8.27 -0.01 -26.13
C ASP A 620 8.27 -0.48 -27.60
N PRO A 621 7.23 -1.20 -28.05
CA PRO A 621 7.17 -1.72 -29.43
C PRO A 621 7.18 -0.63 -30.50
N THR A 622 6.70 0.57 -30.16
CA THR A 622 6.61 1.73 -31.05
C THR A 622 7.83 2.63 -30.97
N ASP A 623 8.57 2.60 -29.86
CA ASP A 623 9.83 3.31 -29.68
C ASP A 623 10.82 2.46 -28.84
N PRO A 624 11.60 1.57 -29.48
CA PRO A 624 12.51 0.66 -28.78
C PRO A 624 13.60 1.34 -27.94
N SER A 625 13.78 2.67 -28.08
CA SER A 625 14.70 3.44 -27.24
C SER A 625 14.19 3.61 -25.80
N LYS A 626 12.87 3.48 -25.59
CA LYS A 626 12.21 3.65 -24.31
C LYS A 626 11.80 2.31 -23.70
N PRO A 627 11.79 2.17 -22.37
CA PRO A 627 11.16 1.02 -21.73
C PRO A 627 9.65 1.02 -22.00
N ALA A 628 9.05 -0.16 -22.10
CA ALA A 628 7.61 -0.30 -22.25
C ALA A 628 6.91 0.09 -20.93
N LYS A 629 5.73 0.73 -21.02
CA LYS A 629 4.88 0.96 -19.84
C LYS A 629 4.26 -0.35 -19.34
N LEU A 630 4.19 -0.52 -18.02
CA LEU A 630 3.46 -1.61 -17.36
C LEU A 630 1.96 -1.32 -17.30
N PHE A 631 1.39 -1.04 -18.48
CA PHE A 631 -0.02 -0.72 -18.69
C PHE A 631 -0.60 -1.65 -19.75
N TRP A 632 -1.76 -2.22 -19.46
CA TRP A 632 -2.52 -3.07 -20.37
C TRP A 632 -3.93 -2.53 -20.56
N ASN A 633 -4.37 -2.45 -21.82
CA ASN A 633 -5.76 -2.19 -22.17
C ASN A 633 -6.42 -3.51 -22.55
N ALA A 634 -7.11 -4.11 -21.58
CA ALA A 634 -7.75 -5.41 -21.71
C ALA A 634 -9.21 -5.27 -22.13
N THR A 635 -9.70 -6.29 -22.82
CA THR A 635 -11.12 -6.55 -23.02
C THR A 635 -11.54 -7.80 -22.26
N GLY A 636 -12.84 -8.02 -22.08
CA GLY A 636 -13.33 -9.27 -21.50
C GLY A 636 -12.76 -10.53 -22.17
N ALA A 637 -12.51 -10.49 -23.48
CA ALA A 637 -11.91 -11.61 -24.23
C ALA A 637 -10.38 -11.76 -24.06
N THR A 638 -9.65 -10.67 -23.77
CA THR A 638 -8.16 -10.67 -23.74
C THR A 638 -7.59 -10.62 -22.32
N LEU A 639 -8.44 -10.45 -21.30
CA LEU A 639 -8.02 -10.25 -19.91
C LEU A 639 -7.12 -11.38 -19.39
N SER A 640 -7.45 -12.64 -19.66
CA SER A 640 -6.62 -13.79 -19.25
C SER A 640 -5.23 -13.76 -19.87
N ASP A 641 -5.10 -13.36 -21.14
CA ASP A 641 -3.81 -13.28 -21.82
C ASP A 641 -2.96 -12.12 -21.27
N ASN A 642 -3.58 -10.97 -20.99
CA ASN A 642 -2.89 -9.86 -20.32
C ASN A 642 -2.36 -10.27 -18.93
N PHE A 643 -3.11 -11.07 -18.15
CA PHE A 643 -2.63 -11.58 -16.87
C PHE A 643 -1.48 -12.58 -17.01
N LYS A 644 -1.39 -13.34 -18.11
CA LYS A 644 -0.20 -14.15 -18.42
C LYS A 644 1.01 -13.27 -18.72
N GLU A 645 0.84 -12.17 -19.45
CA GLU A 645 1.93 -11.22 -19.68
C GLU A 645 2.42 -10.58 -18.38
N ILE A 646 1.50 -10.19 -17.49
CA ILE A 646 1.84 -9.69 -16.16
C ILE A 646 2.60 -10.74 -15.36
N ALA A 647 2.14 -12.01 -15.36
CA ALA A 647 2.85 -13.09 -14.70
C ALA A 647 4.28 -13.23 -15.22
N ASN A 648 4.48 -13.16 -16.55
CA ASN A 648 5.80 -13.21 -17.16
C ASN A 648 6.70 -12.02 -16.75
N GLU A 649 6.15 -10.79 -16.70
CA GLU A 649 6.89 -9.62 -16.19
C GLU A 649 7.34 -9.84 -14.75
N LEU A 650 6.45 -10.32 -13.89
CA LEU A 650 6.74 -10.60 -12.48
C LEU A 650 7.77 -11.72 -12.32
N SER A 651 7.71 -12.77 -13.14
CA SER A 651 8.71 -13.83 -13.18
C SER A 651 10.09 -13.29 -13.57
N ASN A 652 10.16 -12.38 -14.55
CA ASN A 652 11.42 -11.80 -15.00
C ASN A 652 12.07 -10.91 -13.93
N LEU A 653 11.28 -10.19 -13.13
CA LEU A 653 11.80 -9.40 -12.00
C LEU A 653 12.61 -10.25 -11.01
N ARG A 654 12.33 -11.55 -10.95
CA ARG A 654 13.00 -12.48 -10.05
C ARG A 654 14.36 -12.96 -10.55
N VAL A 655 14.83 -12.50 -11.71
CA VAL A 655 16.15 -12.80 -12.26
C VAL A 655 16.92 -11.49 -12.40
N VAL A 656 17.93 -11.24 -11.54
CA VAL A 656 18.71 -9.99 -11.58
C VAL A 656 20.21 -10.28 -11.69
N GLY A 657 20.82 -9.52 -12.62
CA GLY A 657 22.24 -9.22 -12.86
C GLY A 657 23.13 -9.03 -11.65
#